data_AF-A0A972D4X5-F1
#
_entry.id   AF-A0A972D4X5-F1
#
_cell.length_a   1.000
_cell.length_b   1.000
_cell.length_c   1.000
_cell.angle_alpha   90.00
_cell.angle_beta   90.00
_cell.angle_gamma   90.00
#
_symmetry.space_group_name_H-M   'P 1'
#
loop_
_entity.id
_entity.type
_entity.pdbx_description
1 polymer ?
#
loop_
_entity_poly.entity_id
_entity_poly.type
_entity_poly.pdbx_seq_one_letter_code
_entity_poly.pdbx_strand_id
1 'polypeptide(L)'
;MEFDDNLEKEKQALADQEEDKLTVTEPAATPNKKKTARRKKKATGGDGSKPASGEESKIEKKVQLEHTQEQLEKEESNQAWFGESKDEQTANEGETNNVLLPESTDIPQGEAGDGLSGSFPFVPEEEGPTWVKPDRVQVQVKAKETPPLWTDDFNPQVTRIRVNNRQSGFDPEVQRDPRIVQRLQGAEVTVGERAARVAPVVRPTQLPAPALKVRNITGEVRNVTAEVIKDKVIVQGIVHKQIFFVTFDNIVRHFAEDVPFSTFIEIPGAEPGMNAQVHPRIEKILFHLTDDGLFVRQKIILEIFVKVTQFTQVGLELGTGPLLLLPRVVGEGTKQELVENILTLAVPALKVDEIRGEIRNIETEVIPDKVVVQGIIHKQIFFVDLDNNARHQAEEVPFSLFLDLPGVTPGVDLQVHPRIEGIFFELLSPTELRQKVVVEVFVKATENIQERVAIGTGPLFKVQQVIGEGEQQVLNETVLTLERPAIKVREIFGEIRNVVAEVIPDKVIIQGVIHKQIFYIGEDNIEYHQAEDRRFSLFIDVPGAAPGLNVTVRPRIETILFNLEAETVLRQKVIVFINAIVTETIQVPLVTGDFSLFKLEQVIGEGLRQILVERRERIPVVPVRNVVVEIVVPPAGIVTGRQQIIVENVVELPQPAVKIKEVQGEIGDLRARVIFDGAVLIDGIINKQVFFVGEDGVVRSVSERIPFSILVNVPGITPETPFTVSVEIENISFTLSPDGRFLRQIIVLNAEVTGETPAPEPFQVVTSVTGPGIVTETVLVRAPIQTPTGVEVREFPVVTNVTGPGIESVERAVVLLDVVNDGNPNPVPIEVVTDVIFTVTPLQTIRV
;
A
#
# COMPACT_ATOMS: atom_id res chain seq x y z
N MET A 1 0.43 -43.18 -7.54
CA MET A 1 0.63 -42.64 -6.18
C MET A 1 1.22 -41.22 -6.32
N GLU A 2 0.52 -40.22 -6.87
CA GLU A 2 -0.92 -39.90 -6.78
C GLU A 2 -1.36 -39.71 -5.34
N PHE A 3 -1.46 -38.44 -4.93
CA PHE A 3 -2.18 -37.92 -3.77
C PHE A 3 -2.48 -36.43 -4.04
N ASP A 4 -3.34 -36.18 -5.03
CA ASP A 4 -3.83 -34.84 -5.42
C ASP A 4 -5.24 -35.01 -6.00
N ASP A 5 -6.23 -35.29 -5.16
CA ASP A 5 -7.63 -35.47 -5.62
C ASP A 5 -8.68 -35.41 -4.48
N ASN A 6 -8.67 -34.36 -3.64
CA ASN A 6 -9.73 -34.19 -2.62
C ASN A 6 -9.94 -32.76 -2.06
N LEU A 7 -10.10 -31.73 -2.90
CA LEU A 7 -10.52 -30.38 -2.45
C LEU A 7 -11.77 -29.81 -3.15
N GLU A 8 -12.51 -30.64 -3.90
CA GLU A 8 -13.61 -30.18 -4.77
C GLU A 8 -14.97 -30.84 -4.48
N LYS A 9 -15.15 -31.43 -3.28
CA LYS A 9 -16.39 -32.15 -2.88
C LYS A 9 -17.18 -31.56 -1.71
N GLU A 10 -16.74 -30.43 -1.14
CA GLU A 10 -17.36 -29.85 0.06
C GLU A 10 -17.87 -28.39 -0.15
N LYS A 11 -18.25 -28.04 -1.38
CA LYS A 11 -18.90 -26.76 -1.72
C LYS A 11 -20.23 -26.89 -2.48
N GLN A 12 -20.77 -28.10 -2.60
CA GLN A 12 -21.92 -28.38 -3.49
C GLN A 12 -23.01 -29.19 -2.78
N ALA A 13 -23.45 -28.70 -1.61
CA ALA A 13 -24.47 -29.33 -0.77
C ALA A 13 -25.36 -28.30 -0.03
N LEU A 14 -25.58 -27.12 -0.61
CA LEU A 14 -26.33 -26.02 0.03
C LEU A 14 -27.05 -25.11 -0.99
N ALA A 15 -27.68 -25.72 -1.99
CA ALA A 15 -28.49 -25.04 -3.01
C ALA A 15 -29.54 -26.00 -3.61
N ASP A 16 -30.55 -26.37 -2.83
CA ASP A 16 -31.77 -27.05 -3.30
C ASP A 16 -32.91 -26.82 -2.28
N GLN A 17 -34.16 -26.75 -2.78
CA GLN A 17 -35.40 -26.49 -2.03
C GLN A 17 -35.61 -25.07 -1.47
N GLU A 18 -36.22 -24.17 -2.27
CA GLU A 18 -37.53 -23.58 -1.92
C GLU A 18 -38.18 -22.86 -3.12
N GLU A 19 -39.04 -23.57 -3.86
CA GLU A 19 -40.14 -23.00 -4.64
C GLU A 19 -41.43 -23.78 -4.32
N ASP A 20 -42.48 -23.12 -3.81
CA ASP A 20 -43.80 -23.10 -4.46
C ASP A 20 -44.81 -22.11 -3.81
N LYS A 21 -45.70 -21.54 -4.63
CA LYS A 21 -47.03 -20.93 -4.33
C LYS A 21 -47.21 -19.90 -3.19
N LEU A 22 -47.08 -18.63 -3.59
CA LEU A 22 -48.20 -17.65 -3.70
C LEU A 22 -49.56 -17.99 -3.03
N THR A 23 -50.12 -17.07 -2.22
CA THR A 23 -51.25 -16.20 -2.66
C THR A 23 -51.70 -15.12 -1.64
N VAL A 24 -51.60 -13.86 -2.07
CA VAL A 24 -52.49 -12.68 -1.84
C VAL A 24 -53.48 -12.66 -0.65
N THR A 25 -53.33 -11.73 0.30
CA THR A 25 -54.30 -10.61 0.59
C THR A 25 -53.89 -9.70 1.77
N GLU A 26 -54.04 -8.38 1.57
CA GLU A 26 -54.14 -7.31 2.59
C GLU A 26 -55.64 -7.06 2.98
N PRO A 27 -56.05 -6.15 3.91
CA PRO A 27 -55.29 -5.09 4.60
C PRO A 27 -55.54 -4.87 6.13
N ALA A 28 -54.78 -3.92 6.71
CA ALA A 28 -55.16 -2.90 7.71
C ALA A 28 -55.51 -3.21 9.21
N ALA A 29 -54.73 -2.55 10.09
CA ALA A 29 -55.16 -1.70 11.23
C ALA A 29 -55.83 -2.26 12.54
N THR A 30 -55.02 -2.31 13.63
CA THR A 30 -55.17 -1.65 14.96
C THR A 30 -56.56 -1.29 15.59
N PRO A 31 -56.70 -1.12 16.94
CA PRO A 31 -55.84 -1.52 18.10
C PRO A 31 -56.61 -1.96 19.41
N ASN A 32 -55.91 -1.98 20.56
CA ASN A 32 -56.35 -1.75 21.98
C ASN A 32 -56.55 -2.90 23.01
N LYS A 33 -55.59 -2.98 23.95
CA LYS A 33 -55.71 -2.83 25.44
C LYS A 33 -56.49 -3.84 26.34
N LYS A 34 -55.68 -4.47 27.22
CA LYS A 34 -55.75 -4.50 28.72
C LYS A 34 -56.70 -5.45 29.50
N LYS A 35 -56.05 -6.21 30.42
CA LYS A 35 -56.46 -6.58 31.82
C LYS A 35 -57.62 -7.60 31.98
N THR A 36 -57.77 -8.41 33.06
CA THR A 36 -57.00 -8.70 34.31
C THR A 36 -57.48 -9.99 35.00
N ALA A 37 -56.63 -10.70 35.78
CA ALA A 37 -57.04 -11.56 36.93
C ALA A 37 -55.90 -11.81 37.96
N ARG A 38 -56.20 -12.35 39.16
CA ARG A 38 -55.29 -12.50 40.33
C ARG A 38 -55.42 -13.86 41.05
N ARG A 39 -54.33 -14.39 41.65
CA ARG A 39 -54.17 -14.99 43.02
C ARG A 39 -52.69 -15.46 43.21
N LYS A 40 -51.94 -15.16 44.29
CA LYS A 40 -51.93 -15.70 45.71
C LYS A 40 -51.49 -17.19 45.80
N LYS A 41 -50.60 -17.68 46.71
CA LYS A 41 -49.88 -17.08 47.88
C LYS A 41 -48.77 -18.03 48.49
N LYS A 42 -47.60 -17.47 48.92
CA LYS A 42 -46.68 -17.81 50.08
C LYS A 42 -46.14 -19.24 50.44
N ALA A 43 -44.79 -19.31 50.62
CA ALA A 43 -43.96 -19.99 51.67
C ALA A 43 -43.93 -21.55 51.78
N THR A 44 -42.95 -22.28 52.37
CA THR A 44 -41.66 -22.08 53.14
C THR A 44 -40.59 -23.12 52.67
N GLY A 45 -39.31 -23.20 53.09
CA GLY A 45 -38.42 -22.35 53.93
C GLY A 45 -37.67 -23.07 55.10
N GLY A 46 -36.33 -23.23 55.04
CA GLY A 46 -35.42 -23.77 56.09
C GLY A 46 -34.23 -24.60 55.53
N ASP A 47 -33.08 -24.83 56.19
CA ASP A 47 -32.53 -24.30 57.47
C ASP A 47 -30.98 -24.52 57.61
N GLY A 48 -30.32 -23.81 58.54
CA GLY A 48 -28.89 -23.94 58.95
C GLY A 48 -27.93 -22.86 58.42
N SER A 49 -26.73 -22.62 58.98
CA SER A 49 -26.12 -23.01 60.29
C SER A 49 -24.93 -22.07 60.66
N LYS A 50 -24.16 -22.34 61.74
CA LYS A 50 -22.97 -21.57 62.22
C LYS A 50 -22.11 -22.42 63.21
N PRO A 51 -20.92 -22.01 63.75
CA PRO A 51 -20.56 -20.74 64.45
C PRO A 51 -19.30 -20.05 63.81
N ALA A 52 -18.32 -19.35 64.40
CA ALA A 52 -17.91 -19.04 65.80
C ALA A 52 -17.19 -17.66 65.98
N SER A 53 -15.99 -17.61 66.58
CA SER A 53 -15.27 -16.45 67.19
C SER A 53 -13.82 -16.29 66.69
N GLY A 54 -13.12 -15.15 66.79
CA GLY A 54 -13.51 -13.78 67.21
C GLY A 54 -12.61 -13.16 68.29
N GLU A 55 -12.09 -11.93 68.08
CA GLU A 55 -11.56 -11.01 69.13
C GLU A 55 -11.48 -9.53 68.63
N GLU A 56 -11.01 -8.58 69.46
CA GLU A 56 -11.40 -7.14 69.41
C GLU A 56 -10.35 -6.09 69.00
N SER A 57 -10.77 -5.02 68.30
CA SER A 57 -10.63 -3.57 68.65
C SER A 57 -10.87 -2.68 67.40
N LYS A 58 -11.67 -1.60 67.38
CA LYS A 58 -11.75 -0.32 68.16
C LYS A 58 -10.65 0.71 67.85
N ILE A 59 -10.96 1.70 66.99
CA ILE A 59 -11.23 3.11 67.39
C ILE A 59 -11.62 3.98 66.17
N GLU A 60 -12.15 5.15 66.50
CA GLU A 60 -12.71 6.25 65.70
C GLU A 60 -11.67 7.03 64.84
N LYS A 61 -11.97 8.02 63.97
CA LYS A 61 -13.16 8.50 63.19
C LYS A 61 -12.86 9.97 62.80
N LYS A 62 -13.15 10.40 61.55
CA LYS A 62 -13.16 11.81 61.07
C LYS A 62 -11.89 12.69 61.23
N VAL A 63 -11.46 13.26 60.11
CA VAL A 63 -11.82 14.67 59.79
C VAL A 63 -12.39 14.69 58.36
N GLN A 64 -13.43 15.50 58.14
CA GLN A 64 -13.88 15.94 56.80
C GLN A 64 -13.62 17.45 56.72
N LEU A 65 -13.40 17.97 55.52
CA LEU A 65 -13.80 19.34 55.14
C LEU A 65 -14.09 19.39 53.64
N GLU A 66 -14.93 20.32 53.22
CA GLU A 66 -15.70 20.28 51.97
C GLU A 66 -15.53 21.57 51.14
N HIS A 67 -15.77 21.48 49.81
CA HIS A 67 -16.60 22.38 48.96
C HIS A 67 -16.66 23.93 49.22
N THR A 68 -16.64 24.86 48.24
CA THR A 68 -16.35 24.87 46.76
C THR A 68 -16.28 26.34 46.26
N GLN A 69 -15.90 26.57 44.98
CA GLN A 69 -16.31 27.71 44.09
C GLN A 69 -15.82 29.15 44.45
N GLU A 70 -15.76 30.16 43.55
CA GLU A 70 -16.17 30.41 42.13
C GLU A 70 -15.09 31.32 41.44
N GLN A 71 -14.78 31.22 40.12
CA GLN A 71 -15.24 32.07 38.96
C GLN A 71 -15.20 33.61 39.15
N LEU A 72 -14.89 34.51 38.18
CA LEU A 72 -14.34 34.55 36.79
C LEU A 72 -13.87 36.03 36.52
N GLU A 73 -13.51 36.66 35.37
CA GLU A 73 -13.52 36.42 33.89
C GLU A 73 -12.58 37.43 33.15
N LYS A 74 -12.29 37.24 31.84
CA LYS A 74 -11.78 38.22 30.80
C LYS A 74 -10.38 38.89 31.01
N GLU A 75 -9.69 39.48 30.01
CA GLU A 75 -10.02 39.90 28.62
C GLU A 75 -8.82 39.71 27.62
N GLU A 76 -8.91 40.17 26.36
CA GLU A 76 -8.10 39.68 25.21
C GLU A 76 -7.06 40.65 24.56
N SER A 77 -6.02 40.05 23.96
CA SER A 77 -5.32 40.39 22.67
C SER A 77 -4.79 41.81 22.32
N ASN A 78 -3.56 41.87 21.77
CA ASN A 78 -3.31 42.52 20.46
C ASN A 78 -1.97 42.10 19.78
N GLN A 79 -1.69 42.61 18.56
CA GLN A 79 -0.79 42.03 17.53
C GLN A 79 0.62 42.69 17.35
N ALA A 80 1.36 42.28 16.31
CA ALA A 80 2.81 42.38 16.13
C ALA A 80 3.31 43.25 14.93
N TRP A 81 4.65 43.35 14.77
CA TRP A 81 5.45 43.99 13.66
C TRP A 81 5.39 45.54 13.65
N PHE A 82 6.38 46.36 13.21
CA PHE A 82 7.71 46.23 12.53
C PHE A 82 8.68 47.36 13.06
N GLY A 83 9.91 47.68 12.58
CA GLY A 83 10.68 47.34 11.36
C GLY A 83 12.15 47.87 11.36
N GLU A 84 12.65 48.43 10.24
CA GLU A 84 14.09 48.62 9.87
C GLU A 84 14.69 50.07 9.84
N SER A 85 15.93 50.21 10.34
CA SER A 85 17.13 50.85 9.70
C SER A 85 17.34 52.39 9.47
N LYS A 86 18.64 52.73 9.24
CA LYS A 86 19.26 53.97 8.65
C LYS A 86 19.34 55.24 9.53
N ASP A 87 20.35 56.12 9.48
CA ASP A 87 21.65 56.35 8.75
C ASP A 87 22.47 57.44 9.54
N GLU A 88 23.74 57.88 9.38
CA GLU A 88 24.93 57.56 8.52
C GLU A 88 26.26 58.19 9.11
N GLN A 89 27.42 57.87 8.49
CA GLN A 89 28.65 58.70 8.25
C GLN A 89 29.75 59.13 9.28
N THR A 90 31.00 58.72 8.93
CA THR A 90 32.29 59.48 8.77
C THR A 90 33.41 59.64 9.86
N ALA A 91 34.64 59.28 9.43
CA ALA A 91 36.01 59.82 9.72
C ALA A 91 36.63 59.64 11.14
N ASN A 92 37.97 59.58 11.36
CA ASN A 92 39.13 59.72 10.45
C ASN A 92 40.39 58.91 10.92
N GLU A 93 41.48 58.93 10.11
CA GLU A 93 42.95 58.68 10.32
C GLU A 93 43.51 58.28 11.72
N GLY A 94 44.61 57.52 11.88
CA GLY A 94 45.56 56.90 10.91
C GLY A 94 46.90 56.42 11.55
N GLU A 95 47.80 55.81 10.77
CA GLU A 95 49.25 55.53 11.04
C GLU A 95 49.64 54.52 12.18
N THR A 96 50.78 53.80 12.20
CA THR A 96 51.83 53.40 11.20
C THR A 96 52.64 52.16 11.68
N ASN A 97 53.32 51.45 10.74
CA ASN A 97 54.63 50.75 10.89
C ASN A 97 54.81 49.55 11.88
N ASN A 98 55.16 48.32 11.41
CA ASN A 98 56.53 47.77 11.13
C ASN A 98 57.31 47.29 12.41
N VAL A 99 58.17 46.24 12.45
CA VAL A 99 58.78 45.38 11.40
C VAL A 99 59.41 44.06 11.95
N LEU A 100 59.56 43.04 11.08
CA LEU A 100 60.50 41.87 11.06
C LEU A 100 60.62 40.81 12.19
N LEU A 101 60.85 39.56 11.74
CA LEU A 101 61.51 38.42 12.41
C LEU A 101 63.05 38.49 12.20
N PRO A 102 63.89 37.65 12.84
CA PRO A 102 64.43 36.51 12.05
C PRO A 102 64.84 35.23 12.86
N GLU A 103 64.99 34.11 12.14
CA GLU A 103 66.11 33.11 12.14
C GLU A 103 66.71 32.53 13.47
N SER A 104 67.27 31.30 13.53
CA SER A 104 67.38 30.16 12.57
C SER A 104 67.71 28.83 13.29
N THR A 105 67.92 27.75 12.52
CA THR A 105 68.13 26.32 12.84
C THR A 105 69.39 25.95 13.66
N ASP A 106 69.33 24.80 14.38
CA ASP A 106 70.39 23.75 14.30
C ASP A 106 69.95 22.38 14.92
N ILE A 107 70.68 21.29 14.60
CA ILE A 107 70.39 19.86 14.90
C ILE A 107 71.75 19.14 15.13
N PRO A 108 72.02 18.34 16.21
CA PRO A 108 71.71 16.88 16.19
C PRO A 108 71.65 16.05 17.52
N GLN A 109 71.03 14.85 17.41
CA GLN A 109 71.33 13.54 18.05
C GLN A 109 71.60 13.36 19.58
N GLY A 110 70.93 12.35 20.17
CA GLY A 110 71.20 11.78 21.50
C GLY A 110 70.29 10.56 21.81
N GLU A 111 70.71 9.66 22.71
CA GLU A 111 70.03 8.36 22.98
C GLU A 111 69.29 8.28 24.33
N ALA A 112 68.27 7.40 24.38
CA ALA A 112 67.74 6.61 25.51
C ALA A 112 67.51 7.23 26.92
N GLY A 113 66.29 7.09 27.45
CA GLY A 113 66.00 7.31 28.88
C GLY A 113 64.51 7.19 29.26
N ASP A 114 64.25 6.65 30.45
CA ASP A 114 62.95 6.19 30.99
C ASP A 114 61.72 7.12 30.89
N GLY A 115 60.56 6.47 30.88
CA GLY A 115 59.24 7.09 30.78
C GLY A 115 58.84 8.08 31.88
N LEU A 116 58.04 9.06 31.45
CA LEU A 116 57.28 9.98 32.30
C LEU A 116 55.83 10.05 31.83
N SER A 117 54.91 10.19 32.79
CA SER A 117 53.49 10.38 32.55
C SER A 117 53.20 11.79 32.00
N GLY A 118 53.09 11.92 30.68
CA GLY A 118 52.80 13.19 30.00
C GLY A 118 51.31 13.57 30.05
N SER A 119 50.92 14.46 30.97
CA SER A 119 49.60 15.08 30.96
C SER A 119 49.54 16.22 29.94
N PHE A 120 48.91 15.99 28.79
CA PHE A 120 48.63 17.05 27.81
C PHE A 120 47.36 17.85 28.20
N PRO A 121 47.40 19.18 28.21
CA PRO A 121 46.20 20.00 28.37
C PRO A 121 45.45 20.07 27.02
N PHE A 122 44.20 19.60 26.99
CA PHE A 122 43.29 19.79 25.85
C PHE A 122 42.23 20.82 26.22
N VAL A 123 42.05 21.81 25.35
CA VAL A 123 40.98 22.83 25.45
C VAL A 123 39.78 22.32 24.66
N PRO A 124 38.56 22.33 25.20
CA PRO A 124 37.39 21.84 24.48
C PRO A 124 36.97 22.81 23.38
N GLU A 125 36.89 22.31 22.14
CA GLU A 125 36.11 22.94 21.06
C GLU A 125 34.77 22.21 20.93
N GLU A 126 33.68 22.96 20.77
CA GLU A 126 32.34 22.41 20.54
C GLU A 126 32.11 22.19 19.04
N GLU A 127 32.03 20.94 18.59
CA GLU A 127 31.47 20.60 17.27
C GLU A 127 30.36 19.55 17.36
N GLY A 128 29.48 19.54 16.34
CA GLY A 128 28.21 18.83 16.33
C GLY A 128 28.29 17.32 16.04
N PRO A 129 27.13 16.64 15.92
CA PRO A 129 27.04 15.18 15.89
C PRO A 129 27.73 14.57 14.67
N THR A 130 28.83 13.86 14.91
CA THR A 130 29.60 13.14 13.90
C THR A 130 28.88 11.84 13.52
N TRP A 131 28.37 11.75 12.30
CA TRP A 131 27.67 10.56 11.81
C TRP A 131 28.65 9.41 11.50
N VAL A 132 28.72 8.45 12.41
CA VAL A 132 29.48 7.19 12.22
C VAL A 132 28.87 6.39 11.06
N LYS A 133 29.72 5.86 10.19
CA LYS A 133 29.31 4.99 9.07
C LYS A 133 29.49 3.52 9.47
N PRO A 134 28.53 2.63 9.14
CA PRO A 134 28.70 1.18 9.32
C PRO A 134 29.74 0.60 8.35
N ASP A 135 30.12 -0.65 8.63
CA ASP A 135 31.36 -1.25 8.14
C ASP A 135 31.46 -1.41 6.62
N ARG A 136 32.69 -1.26 6.12
CA ARG A 136 33.03 -1.53 4.72
C ARG A 136 33.82 -2.82 4.60
N VAL A 137 33.23 -3.83 3.96
CA VAL A 137 34.00 -4.94 3.38
C VAL A 137 34.97 -4.37 2.33
N GLN A 138 36.27 -4.53 2.54
CA GLN A 138 37.30 -4.02 1.64
C GLN A 138 37.74 -5.07 0.62
N VAL A 139 37.44 -4.84 -0.67
CA VAL A 139 38.00 -5.65 -1.76
C VAL A 139 39.33 -5.03 -2.21
N GLN A 140 40.45 -5.65 -1.85
CA GLN A 140 41.76 -5.22 -2.33
C GLN A 140 41.93 -5.52 -3.83
N VAL A 141 42.03 -4.47 -4.65
CA VAL A 141 42.47 -4.58 -6.04
C VAL A 141 43.96 -4.24 -6.10
N LYS A 142 44.77 -5.15 -6.67
CA LYS A 142 46.22 -4.98 -6.77
C LYS A 142 46.56 -3.76 -7.64
N ALA A 143 47.42 -2.87 -7.14
CA ALA A 143 47.78 -1.62 -7.81
C ALA A 143 48.40 -1.84 -9.19
N LYS A 144 48.20 -0.87 -10.10
CA LYS A 144 48.79 -0.84 -11.44
C LYS A 144 49.52 0.48 -11.67
N GLU A 145 50.53 0.45 -12.53
CA GLU A 145 51.63 1.43 -12.60
C GLU A 145 51.24 2.81 -13.12
N THR A 146 52.04 3.81 -12.74
CA THR A 146 51.85 5.23 -13.06
C THR A 146 52.19 5.56 -14.52
N PRO A 147 51.29 6.23 -15.28
CA PRO A 147 51.63 6.77 -16.60
C PRO A 147 52.41 8.11 -16.48
N PRO A 148 53.30 8.46 -17.43
CA PRO A 148 54.13 9.65 -17.36
C PRO A 148 53.41 10.95 -17.74
N LEU A 149 53.87 12.08 -17.20
CA LEU A 149 53.44 13.43 -17.60
C LEU A 149 53.91 13.77 -19.03
N TRP A 150 53.01 14.32 -19.83
CA TRP A 150 53.31 15.10 -21.04
C TRP A 150 52.45 16.37 -21.02
N THR A 151 53.05 17.51 -21.36
CA THR A 151 52.42 18.84 -21.30
C THR A 151 52.25 19.45 -22.70
N ASP A 152 51.31 20.39 -22.80
CA ASP A 152 51.21 21.49 -23.78
C ASP A 152 51.34 21.18 -25.29
N ASP A 153 50.21 21.17 -26.00
CA ASP A 153 49.79 22.36 -26.78
C ASP A 153 48.40 22.15 -27.44
N PHE A 154 47.48 23.13 -27.31
CA PHE A 154 46.13 23.06 -27.92
C PHE A 154 45.81 24.30 -28.74
N ASN A 155 45.72 24.14 -30.07
CA ASN A 155 45.40 25.22 -31.01
C ASN A 155 44.00 25.03 -31.64
N PRO A 156 42.99 25.86 -31.32
CA PRO A 156 41.59 25.64 -31.71
C PRO A 156 41.20 26.13 -33.12
N GLN A 157 42.15 26.34 -34.05
CA GLN A 157 41.90 27.05 -35.33
C GLN A 157 41.79 26.18 -36.61
N VAL A 158 41.18 24.97 -36.55
CA VAL A 158 40.86 24.19 -37.78
C VAL A 158 39.44 23.59 -37.79
N THR A 159 38.46 24.25 -37.19
CA THR A 159 37.06 23.79 -37.26
C THR A 159 36.39 24.19 -38.58
N ARG A 160 36.45 23.32 -39.59
CA ARG A 160 35.55 23.37 -40.77
C ARG A 160 34.79 22.06 -40.95
N ILE A 161 33.61 22.01 -40.37
CA ILE A 161 32.63 20.94 -40.57
C ILE A 161 32.23 20.90 -42.05
N ARG A 162 32.38 19.75 -42.70
CA ARG A 162 31.66 19.40 -43.92
C ARG A 162 30.73 18.24 -43.62
N VAL A 163 29.44 18.52 -43.48
CA VAL A 163 28.40 17.49 -43.48
C VAL A 163 28.25 16.98 -44.91
N ASN A 164 28.22 15.66 -45.09
CA ASN A 164 27.59 15.06 -46.27
C ASN A 164 27.02 13.67 -45.92
N ASN A 165 26.04 13.21 -46.70
CA ASN A 165 25.13 12.13 -46.32
C ASN A 165 25.27 10.88 -47.22
N ARG A 166 24.76 9.74 -46.73
CA ARG A 166 24.57 8.40 -47.37
C ARG A 166 25.71 7.37 -47.30
N GLN A 167 25.43 6.31 -46.54
CA GLN A 167 25.58 4.87 -46.86
C GLN A 167 26.73 4.40 -47.78
N SER A 168 27.66 3.60 -47.25
CA SER A 168 27.89 2.18 -47.66
C SER A 168 29.06 1.52 -46.91
N GLY A 169 29.06 0.18 -46.81
CA GLY A 169 30.27 -0.68 -46.87
C GLY A 169 31.22 -0.76 -45.67
N PHE A 170 31.20 -1.93 -45.00
CA PHE A 170 32.32 -2.70 -44.41
C PHE A 170 33.76 -2.14 -44.37
N ASP A 171 34.38 -2.18 -43.18
CA ASP A 171 35.63 -2.92 -42.83
C ASP A 171 36.11 -2.57 -41.40
N PRO A 172 37.02 -3.32 -40.75
CA PRO A 172 37.14 -4.79 -40.67
C PRO A 172 37.15 -5.25 -39.18
N GLU A 173 37.49 -6.53 -38.91
CA GLU A 173 37.49 -7.10 -37.54
C GLU A 173 38.59 -6.54 -36.61
N VAL A 174 38.26 -6.40 -35.32
CA VAL A 174 39.22 -6.30 -34.21
C VAL A 174 39.02 -7.49 -33.28
N GLN A 175 40.12 -8.13 -32.87
CA GLN A 175 40.13 -9.43 -32.20
C GLN A 175 39.47 -9.39 -30.81
N ARG A 176 38.77 -10.48 -30.45
CA ARG A 176 38.14 -10.68 -29.13
C ARG A 176 39.01 -11.60 -28.27
N ASP A 177 39.27 -11.20 -27.02
CA ASP A 177 40.01 -12.02 -26.04
C ASP A 177 39.11 -13.17 -25.50
N PRO A 178 39.47 -14.45 -25.72
CA PRO A 178 38.58 -15.58 -25.44
C PRO A 178 38.63 -16.04 -23.97
N ARG A 179 38.11 -15.23 -23.04
CA ARG A 179 38.00 -15.61 -21.62
C ARG A 179 36.63 -15.41 -20.95
N ILE A 180 35.57 -15.03 -21.68
CA ILE A 180 34.21 -14.86 -21.10
C ILE A 180 33.11 -15.45 -22.01
N VAL A 181 33.08 -16.77 -22.23
CA VAL A 181 31.88 -17.48 -22.73
C VAL A 181 31.80 -18.92 -22.18
N GLN A 182 31.01 -19.13 -21.13
CA GLN A 182 30.23 -20.33 -20.74
C GLN A 182 29.86 -20.18 -19.24
N ARG A 183 28.61 -20.36 -18.79
CA ARG A 183 27.40 -20.91 -19.44
C ARG A 183 26.19 -20.02 -19.14
N LEU A 184 25.46 -19.59 -20.18
CA LEU A 184 24.03 -19.27 -20.11
C LEU A 184 23.42 -19.65 -21.48
N GLN A 185 22.33 -20.42 -21.47
CA GLN A 185 21.53 -20.80 -22.64
C GLN A 185 20.05 -20.82 -22.23
N GLY A 186 19.16 -20.51 -23.18
CA GLY A 186 17.72 -20.68 -23.02
C GLY A 186 16.99 -19.52 -22.35
N ALA A 187 16.68 -18.48 -23.13
CA ALA A 187 15.64 -17.51 -22.81
C ALA A 187 14.96 -17.07 -24.11
N GLU A 188 13.94 -17.82 -24.55
CA GLU A 188 13.07 -17.36 -25.64
C GLU A 188 12.12 -16.28 -25.12
N VAL A 189 12.09 -15.14 -25.81
CA VAL A 189 11.23 -14.01 -25.45
C VAL A 189 10.01 -14.01 -26.35
N THR A 190 8.91 -14.60 -25.87
CA THR A 190 7.60 -14.52 -26.52
C THR A 190 7.07 -13.09 -26.42
N VAL A 191 7.21 -12.30 -27.50
CA VAL A 191 6.81 -10.89 -27.52
C VAL A 191 5.29 -10.76 -27.67
N GLY A 192 4.60 -10.70 -26.53
CA GLY A 192 3.19 -10.33 -26.44
C GLY A 192 2.97 -8.81 -26.43
N GLU A 193 2.18 -8.33 -27.39
CA GLU A 193 1.48 -7.04 -27.48
C GLU A 193 2.22 -5.70 -27.31
N ARG A 194 1.89 -4.76 -28.22
CA ARG A 194 2.44 -3.40 -28.26
C ARG A 194 1.61 -2.43 -27.39
N ALA A 195 1.95 -2.31 -26.12
CA ALA A 195 1.63 -1.08 -25.39
C ALA A 195 2.38 0.11 -26.01
N ALA A 196 1.66 1.17 -26.40
CA ALA A 196 2.24 2.36 -27.02
C ALA A 196 3.09 3.16 -26.01
N ARG A 197 4.40 2.90 -25.99
CA ARG A 197 5.35 3.61 -25.12
C ARG A 197 5.49 5.08 -25.54
N VAL A 198 4.71 5.96 -24.93
CA VAL A 198 4.99 7.40 -24.91
C VAL A 198 6.40 7.61 -24.37
N ALA A 199 7.28 8.21 -25.16
CA ALA A 199 8.67 8.43 -24.76
C ALA A 199 8.72 9.46 -23.60
N PRO A 200 9.32 9.14 -22.44
CA PRO A 200 9.42 10.09 -21.35
C PRO A 200 10.36 11.24 -21.74
N VAL A 201 9.88 12.48 -21.61
CA VAL A 201 10.68 13.68 -21.90
C VAL A 201 11.65 13.91 -20.74
N VAL A 202 12.95 13.75 -21.02
CA VAL A 202 14.02 14.16 -20.10
C VAL A 202 14.15 15.68 -20.18
N ARG A 203 13.63 16.38 -19.17
CA ARG A 203 13.81 17.84 -19.06
C ARG A 203 15.20 18.14 -18.48
N PRO A 204 15.96 19.07 -19.08
CA PRO A 204 17.20 19.56 -18.48
C PRO A 204 16.89 20.42 -17.25
N THR A 205 17.83 20.53 -16.32
CA THR A 205 17.64 21.34 -15.11
C THR A 205 17.84 22.80 -15.44
N GLN A 206 16.80 23.61 -15.27
CA GLN A 206 16.89 25.07 -15.31
C GLN A 206 17.69 25.58 -14.10
N LEU A 207 18.65 26.45 -14.33
CA LEU A 207 19.40 27.16 -13.28
C LEU A 207 18.63 28.43 -12.87
N PRO A 208 18.70 28.85 -11.59
CA PRO A 208 18.02 30.06 -11.12
C PRO A 208 18.64 31.36 -11.64
N ALA A 209 19.80 31.30 -12.30
CA ALA A 209 20.44 32.41 -13.00
C ALA A 209 21.30 31.90 -14.17
N PRO A 210 21.49 32.66 -15.26
CA PRO A 210 22.35 32.29 -16.38
C PRO A 210 23.81 32.05 -15.96
N ALA A 211 24.32 30.84 -16.22
CA ALA A 211 25.68 30.44 -15.93
C ALA A 211 26.61 30.65 -17.14
N LEU A 212 27.84 31.09 -16.86
CA LEU A 212 28.96 31.04 -17.79
C LEU A 212 29.54 29.61 -17.90
N LYS A 213 29.53 28.86 -16.79
CA LYS A 213 29.94 27.43 -16.74
C LYS A 213 29.43 26.74 -15.48
N VAL A 214 29.18 25.43 -15.56
CA VAL A 214 29.04 24.57 -14.38
C VAL A 214 30.46 24.19 -13.91
N ARG A 215 30.75 24.35 -12.62
CA ARG A 215 32.02 23.96 -11.99
C ARG A 215 32.05 22.45 -11.73
N ASN A 216 31.03 21.96 -11.03
CA ASN A 216 30.86 20.56 -10.66
C ASN A 216 29.42 20.32 -10.20
N ILE A 217 28.98 19.06 -10.25
CA ILE A 217 27.78 18.60 -9.54
C ILE A 217 28.25 17.53 -8.55
N THR A 218 28.00 17.73 -7.26
CA THR A 218 28.12 16.68 -6.24
C THR A 218 26.75 16.12 -5.93
N GLY A 219 26.68 14.88 -5.45
CA GLY A 219 25.42 14.31 -4.99
C GLY A 219 25.63 13.11 -4.08
N GLU A 220 24.56 12.76 -3.39
CA GLU A 220 24.46 11.62 -2.48
C GLU A 220 23.08 10.98 -2.61
N VAL A 221 22.93 9.79 -2.01
CA VAL A 221 21.68 9.02 -2.08
C VAL A 221 21.02 9.06 -0.71
N ARG A 222 19.78 9.56 -0.66
CA ARG A 222 18.97 9.73 0.56
C ARG A 222 17.71 8.88 0.49
N ASN A 223 17.11 8.64 1.67
CA ASN A 223 15.80 8.01 1.84
C ASN A 223 15.68 6.68 1.07
N VAL A 224 16.72 5.85 1.15
CA VAL A 224 16.78 4.55 0.47
C VAL A 224 15.83 3.58 1.16
N THR A 225 14.87 3.03 0.41
CA THR A 225 13.98 1.97 0.88
C THR A 225 14.15 0.72 0.03
N ALA A 226 13.90 -0.43 0.65
CA ALA A 226 14.03 -1.75 0.04
C ALA A 226 12.82 -2.60 0.40
N GLU A 227 12.22 -3.23 -0.60
CA GLU A 227 11.10 -4.15 -0.44
C GLU A 227 11.48 -5.48 -1.09
N VAL A 228 11.55 -6.56 -0.30
CA VAL A 228 11.80 -7.90 -0.82
C VAL A 228 10.47 -8.51 -1.25
N ILE A 229 10.38 -8.84 -2.53
CA ILE A 229 9.30 -9.62 -3.12
C ILE A 229 9.87 -10.94 -3.64
N LYS A 230 9.01 -11.84 -4.11
CA LYS A 230 9.47 -13.13 -4.65
C LYS A 230 10.49 -12.95 -5.78
N ASP A 231 11.67 -13.55 -5.60
CA ASP A 231 12.84 -13.56 -6.49
C ASP A 231 13.42 -12.17 -6.84
N LYS A 232 12.98 -11.07 -6.21
CA LYS A 232 13.40 -9.69 -6.54
C LYS A 232 13.38 -8.75 -5.34
N VAL A 233 14.25 -7.74 -5.35
CA VAL A 233 14.19 -6.61 -4.42
C VAL A 233 13.88 -5.33 -5.18
N ILE A 234 12.82 -4.63 -4.78
CA ILE A 234 12.54 -3.27 -5.25
C ILE A 234 13.36 -2.31 -4.39
N VAL A 235 14.10 -1.41 -5.04
CA VAL A 235 14.89 -0.37 -4.38
C VAL A 235 14.41 0.98 -4.85
N GLN A 236 14.11 1.88 -3.91
CA GLN A 236 13.68 3.24 -4.16
C GLN A 236 14.55 4.22 -3.36
N GLY A 237 14.56 5.49 -3.76
CA GLY A 237 15.23 6.54 -3.01
C GLY A 237 15.34 7.85 -3.78
N ILE A 238 16.12 8.78 -3.26
CA ILE A 238 16.33 10.11 -3.84
C ILE A 238 17.81 10.35 -4.06
N VAL A 239 18.21 10.74 -5.28
CA VAL A 239 19.52 11.34 -5.51
C VAL A 239 19.40 12.84 -5.23
N HIS A 240 19.94 13.26 -4.09
CA HIS A 240 20.08 14.67 -3.73
C HIS A 240 21.40 15.20 -4.31
N LYS A 241 21.36 16.27 -5.09
CA LYS A 241 22.58 16.85 -5.70
C LYS A 241 22.66 18.36 -5.58
N GLN A 242 23.89 18.86 -5.54
CA GLN A 242 24.25 20.27 -5.45
C GLN A 242 25.00 20.65 -6.73
N ILE A 243 24.40 21.53 -7.52
CA ILE A 243 24.95 22.02 -8.79
C ILE A 243 25.70 23.31 -8.51
N PHE A 244 27.03 23.30 -8.61
CA PHE A 244 27.87 24.49 -8.45
C PHE A 244 28.16 25.10 -9.82
N PHE A 245 27.84 26.37 -10.03
CA PHE A 245 28.00 27.07 -11.29
C PHE A 245 28.55 28.49 -11.11
N VAL A 246 29.20 29.00 -12.15
CA VAL A 246 29.76 30.36 -12.19
C VAL A 246 28.87 31.19 -13.10
N THR A 247 28.42 32.33 -12.61
CA THR A 247 27.57 33.31 -13.32
C THR A 247 28.39 34.43 -13.97
N PHE A 248 27.77 35.32 -14.76
CA PHE A 248 28.46 36.38 -15.52
C PHE A 248 29.16 37.44 -14.65
N ASP A 249 28.79 37.55 -13.37
CA ASP A 249 29.49 38.34 -12.33
C ASP A 249 30.72 37.61 -11.75
N ASN A 250 31.11 36.46 -12.29
CA ASN A 250 32.14 35.54 -11.80
C ASN A 250 31.89 34.94 -10.40
N ILE A 251 30.71 35.13 -9.81
CA ILE A 251 30.35 34.55 -8.52
C ILE A 251 30.05 33.06 -8.69
N VAL A 252 30.54 32.23 -7.75
CA VAL A 252 30.13 30.83 -7.63
C VAL A 252 28.80 30.77 -6.89
N ARG A 253 27.74 30.32 -7.58
CA ARG A 253 26.43 30.03 -7.00
C ARG A 253 26.22 28.51 -6.93
N HIS A 254 25.31 28.07 -6.07
CA HIS A 254 24.91 26.67 -5.98
C HIS A 254 23.38 26.53 -5.95
N PHE A 255 22.88 25.37 -6.36
CA PHE A 255 21.45 25.04 -6.35
C PHE A 255 21.26 23.54 -6.06
N ALA A 256 20.28 23.24 -5.21
CA ALA A 256 19.92 21.89 -4.79
C ALA A 256 18.82 21.31 -5.69
N GLU A 257 18.95 20.05 -6.10
CA GLU A 257 17.90 19.36 -6.87
C GLU A 257 17.80 17.89 -6.45
N ASP A 258 16.60 17.45 -6.09
CA ASP A 258 16.28 16.06 -5.78
C ASP A 258 15.74 15.33 -7.03
N VAL A 259 16.25 14.13 -7.29
CA VAL A 259 15.70 13.22 -8.32
C VAL A 259 15.35 11.87 -7.70
N PRO A 260 14.06 11.51 -7.61
CA PRO A 260 13.65 10.19 -7.15
C PRO A 260 14.03 9.12 -8.18
N PHE A 261 14.40 7.94 -7.70
CA PHE A 261 14.59 6.75 -8.52
C PHE A 261 13.86 5.55 -7.93
N SER A 262 13.54 4.59 -8.79
CA SER A 262 13.00 3.29 -8.43
C SER A 262 13.50 2.25 -9.43
N THR A 263 13.91 1.09 -8.96
CA THR A 263 14.28 -0.07 -9.79
C THR A 263 13.99 -1.36 -9.04
N PHE A 264 14.07 -2.49 -9.75
CA PHE A 264 14.16 -3.81 -9.14
C PHE A 264 15.51 -4.45 -9.43
N ILE A 265 15.94 -5.40 -8.59
CA ILE A 265 17.12 -6.25 -8.78
C ILE A 265 16.66 -7.68 -8.59
N GLU A 266 17.00 -8.56 -9.52
CA GLU A 266 16.56 -9.97 -9.50
C GLU A 266 17.55 -10.78 -8.66
N ILE A 267 17.04 -11.43 -7.61
CA ILE A 267 17.80 -12.18 -6.61
C ILE A 267 17.01 -13.47 -6.36
N PRO A 268 17.31 -14.56 -7.10
CA PRO A 268 16.57 -15.82 -7.01
C PRO A 268 16.57 -16.38 -5.59
N GLY A 269 15.42 -16.90 -5.16
CA GLY A 269 15.22 -17.42 -3.80
C GLY A 269 14.92 -16.35 -2.74
N ALA A 270 14.91 -15.06 -3.08
CA ALA A 270 14.46 -14.01 -2.18
C ALA A 270 12.94 -14.09 -1.95
N GLU A 271 12.49 -13.96 -0.70
CA GLU A 271 11.07 -14.01 -0.31
C GLU A 271 10.69 -12.85 0.64
N PRO A 272 9.41 -12.43 0.68
CA PRO A 272 8.94 -11.39 1.60
C PRO A 272 9.28 -11.70 3.06
N GLY A 273 9.81 -10.71 3.78
CA GLY A 273 10.26 -10.85 5.17
C GLY A 273 11.75 -11.18 5.34
N MET A 274 12.48 -11.51 4.26
CA MET A 274 13.95 -11.54 4.30
C MET A 274 14.54 -10.13 4.42
N ASN A 275 15.75 -10.02 4.98
CA ASN A 275 16.46 -8.76 5.15
C ASN A 275 17.14 -8.33 3.85
N ALA A 276 17.07 -7.04 3.50
CA ALA A 276 17.79 -6.49 2.35
C ALA A 276 18.79 -5.41 2.77
N GLN A 277 20.08 -5.64 2.49
CA GLN A 277 21.17 -4.69 2.70
C GLN A 277 21.50 -3.99 1.37
N VAL A 278 21.10 -2.73 1.24
CA VAL A 278 21.22 -1.94 -0.01
C VAL A 278 22.35 -0.93 0.07
N HIS A 279 23.26 -0.98 -0.90
CA HIS A 279 24.43 -0.12 -1.00
C HIS A 279 24.41 0.63 -2.35
N PRO A 280 23.74 1.79 -2.43
CA PRO A 280 23.71 2.60 -3.64
C PRO A 280 24.92 3.53 -3.71
N ARG A 281 25.54 3.63 -4.89
CA ARG A 281 26.74 4.41 -5.16
C ARG A 281 26.57 5.18 -6.46
N ILE A 282 26.66 6.51 -6.40
CA ILE A 282 26.78 7.32 -7.62
C ILE A 282 28.15 7.04 -8.22
N GLU A 283 28.18 6.40 -9.38
CA GLU A 283 29.43 6.12 -10.12
C GLU A 283 29.91 7.40 -10.79
N LYS A 284 28.99 8.13 -11.45
CA LYS A 284 29.31 9.34 -12.19
C LYS A 284 28.11 10.25 -12.38
N ILE A 285 28.33 11.56 -12.29
CA ILE A 285 27.40 12.58 -12.81
C ILE A 285 28.03 13.21 -14.04
N LEU A 286 27.48 12.90 -15.22
CA LEU A 286 27.83 13.56 -16.47
C LEU A 286 26.91 14.76 -16.66
N PHE A 287 27.45 15.92 -17.02
CA PHE A 287 26.67 17.15 -17.23
C PHE A 287 27.21 17.99 -18.38
N HIS A 288 26.32 18.78 -18.98
CA HIS A 288 26.62 19.71 -20.07
C HIS A 288 25.61 20.87 -20.04
N LEU A 289 26.14 22.08 -19.91
CA LEU A 289 25.41 23.35 -19.94
C LEU A 289 25.00 23.68 -21.39
N THR A 290 23.80 24.24 -21.59
CA THR A 290 23.31 24.75 -22.87
C THR A 290 23.94 26.10 -23.24
N ASP A 291 23.89 26.44 -24.52
CA ASP A 291 24.54 27.65 -25.07
C ASP A 291 23.93 28.98 -24.57
N ASP A 292 22.73 28.94 -23.99
CA ASP A 292 22.05 30.06 -23.33
C ASP A 292 22.46 30.23 -21.84
N GLY A 293 23.26 29.31 -21.29
CA GLY A 293 23.67 29.29 -19.90
C GLY A 293 22.56 28.95 -18.90
N LEU A 294 21.33 28.66 -19.34
CA LEU A 294 20.16 28.51 -18.47
C LEU A 294 19.83 27.06 -18.10
N PHE A 295 20.25 26.07 -18.88
CA PHE A 295 19.86 24.68 -18.67
C PHE A 295 21.05 23.71 -18.61
N VAL A 296 21.01 22.78 -17.65
CA VAL A 296 21.99 21.70 -17.50
C VAL A 296 21.37 20.38 -17.90
N ARG A 297 21.83 19.83 -19.04
CA ARG A 297 21.58 18.43 -19.41
C ARG A 297 22.49 17.56 -18.55
N GLN A 298 21.94 16.59 -17.84
CA GLN A 298 22.68 15.73 -16.91
C GLN A 298 22.24 14.28 -16.97
N LYS A 299 23.18 13.38 -16.67
CA LYS A 299 22.99 11.92 -16.60
C LYS A 299 23.71 11.40 -15.36
N ILE A 300 22.95 10.85 -14.42
CA ILE A 300 23.48 10.29 -13.18
C ILE A 300 23.54 8.76 -13.36
N ILE A 301 24.74 8.20 -13.33
CA ILE A 301 24.95 6.75 -13.31
C ILE A 301 24.98 6.32 -11.84
N LEU A 302 23.96 5.56 -11.44
CA LEU A 302 23.77 5.06 -10.09
C LEU A 302 23.94 3.54 -10.11
N GLU A 303 24.98 3.06 -9.45
CA GLU A 303 25.19 1.64 -9.17
C GLU A 303 24.46 1.29 -7.86
N ILE A 304 23.74 0.16 -7.85
CA ILE A 304 23.01 -0.31 -6.68
C ILE A 304 23.39 -1.77 -6.47
N PHE A 305 24.07 -2.05 -5.36
CA PHE A 305 24.31 -3.39 -4.87
C PHE A 305 23.28 -3.74 -3.78
N VAL A 306 22.73 -4.96 -3.84
CA VAL A 306 21.80 -5.50 -2.85
C VAL A 306 22.24 -6.90 -2.45
N LYS A 307 22.25 -7.16 -1.14
CA LYS A 307 22.38 -8.50 -0.55
C LYS A 307 21.07 -8.84 0.17
N VAL A 308 20.52 -10.02 -0.07
CA VAL A 308 19.38 -10.56 0.68
C VAL A 308 19.88 -11.61 1.68
N THR A 309 19.49 -11.48 2.95
CA THR A 309 19.89 -12.39 4.02
C THR A 309 18.74 -12.77 4.94
N GLN A 310 18.84 -13.96 5.54
CA GLN A 310 17.92 -14.43 6.57
C GLN A 310 18.69 -14.96 7.77
N PHE A 311 18.12 -14.84 8.98
CA PHE A 311 18.64 -15.58 10.12
C PHE A 311 18.05 -16.99 10.11
N THR A 312 18.91 -18.00 10.15
CA THR A 312 18.51 -19.41 10.25
C THR A 312 19.23 -20.08 11.41
N GLN A 313 18.67 -21.16 11.92
CA GLN A 313 19.35 -22.06 12.86
C GLN A 313 19.82 -23.28 12.10
N VAL A 314 21.14 -23.48 12.13
CA VAL A 314 21.79 -24.52 11.35
C VAL A 314 22.80 -25.25 12.20
N GLY A 315 22.82 -26.58 12.09
CA GLY A 315 23.90 -27.40 12.60
C GLY A 315 25.09 -27.37 11.65
N LEU A 316 26.32 -27.35 12.17
CA LEU A 316 27.56 -27.29 11.37
C LEU A 316 28.42 -28.55 11.54
N GLU A 317 29.27 -28.82 10.56
CA GLU A 317 30.35 -29.82 10.67
C GLU A 317 31.66 -29.13 11.10
N LEU A 318 32.31 -29.64 12.16
CA LEU A 318 33.64 -29.18 12.58
C LEU A 318 34.73 -29.70 11.63
N GLY A 319 35.78 -28.89 11.40
CA GLY A 319 36.84 -29.24 10.44
C GLY A 319 38.06 -28.35 10.50
N THR A 320 38.89 -28.39 9.46
CA THR A 320 40.18 -27.66 9.40
C THR A 320 40.07 -26.26 8.79
N GLY A 321 38.89 -25.64 8.85
CA GLY A 321 38.64 -24.32 8.27
C GLY A 321 39.08 -23.15 9.17
N PRO A 322 38.60 -21.92 8.87
CA PRO A 322 38.85 -20.76 9.71
C PRO A 322 38.29 -20.98 11.12
N LEU A 323 38.90 -20.30 12.09
CA LEU A 323 38.33 -20.19 13.43
C LEU A 323 37.22 -19.13 13.35
N LEU A 324 35.99 -19.51 13.67
CA LEU A 324 34.82 -18.64 13.58
C LEU A 324 34.27 -18.37 14.98
N LEU A 325 33.89 -17.13 15.25
CA LEU A 325 33.10 -16.74 16.42
C LEU A 325 31.62 -16.91 16.05
N LEU A 326 30.95 -17.86 16.69
CA LEU A 326 29.63 -18.35 16.29
C LEU A 326 28.62 -18.25 17.46
N PRO A 327 27.42 -17.68 17.25
CA PRO A 327 26.36 -17.66 18.26
C PRO A 327 25.67 -19.03 18.33
N ARG A 328 26.17 -19.91 19.21
CA ARG A 328 25.54 -21.18 19.57
C ARG A 328 24.20 -20.89 20.24
N VAL A 329 23.17 -21.63 19.87
CA VAL A 329 21.87 -21.60 20.54
C VAL A 329 21.96 -22.47 21.79
N VAL A 330 21.76 -21.87 22.96
CA VAL A 330 21.79 -22.57 24.26
C VAL A 330 20.42 -23.17 24.55
N GLY A 331 19.37 -22.38 24.30
CA GLY A 331 17.98 -22.78 24.46
C GLY A 331 17.04 -21.74 23.87
N GLU A 332 15.82 -22.16 23.56
CA GLU A 332 14.75 -21.26 23.14
C GLU A 332 13.39 -21.78 23.61
N GLY A 333 12.43 -20.88 23.72
CA GLY A 333 11.09 -21.23 24.16
C GLY A 333 10.11 -20.08 24.01
N THR A 334 8.85 -20.46 23.77
CA THR A 334 7.71 -19.56 23.78
C THR A 334 6.88 -19.85 25.02
N LYS A 335 6.39 -18.81 25.69
CA LYS A 335 5.40 -18.96 26.76
C LYS A 335 4.40 -17.81 26.71
N GLN A 336 3.15 -18.13 27.04
CA GLN A 336 2.05 -17.17 27.09
C GLN A 336 1.66 -16.89 28.56
N GLU A 337 1.28 -15.65 28.84
CA GLU A 337 0.81 -15.16 30.14
C GLU A 337 -0.53 -14.44 29.98
N LEU A 338 -1.47 -14.68 30.91
CA LEU A 338 -2.81 -14.08 30.90
C LEU A 338 -2.92 -13.02 31.99
N VAL A 339 -2.85 -11.76 31.58
CA VAL A 339 -2.97 -10.61 32.50
C VAL A 339 -4.42 -10.15 32.55
N GLU A 340 -5.14 -10.54 33.60
CA GLU A 340 -6.49 -10.04 33.91
C GLU A 340 -6.43 -8.86 34.90
N ASN A 341 -7.09 -7.75 34.57
CA ASN A 341 -7.27 -6.60 35.47
C ASN A 341 -8.70 -6.05 35.38
N ILE A 342 -9.15 -5.32 36.40
CA ILE A 342 -10.37 -4.49 36.36
C ILE A 342 -9.96 -3.04 36.56
N LEU A 343 -10.11 -2.21 35.52
CA LEU A 343 -9.85 -0.78 35.58
C LEU A 343 -11.11 -0.01 35.96
N THR A 344 -10.96 0.98 36.84
CA THR A 344 -11.97 2.03 37.02
C THR A 344 -11.79 3.13 35.97
N LEU A 345 -12.80 3.32 35.11
CA LEU A 345 -12.83 4.40 34.13
C LEU A 345 -13.09 5.74 34.83
N ALA A 346 -12.33 6.78 34.47
CA ALA A 346 -12.43 8.12 35.05
C ALA A 346 -13.72 8.86 34.68
N VAL A 347 -14.42 8.41 33.63
CA VAL A 347 -15.74 8.89 33.19
C VAL A 347 -16.62 7.67 32.91
N PRO A 348 -17.89 7.64 33.35
CA PRO A 348 -18.82 6.56 33.02
C PRO A 348 -18.99 6.34 31.51
N ALA A 349 -18.72 5.12 31.06
CA ALA A 349 -18.90 4.66 29.69
C ALA A 349 -20.29 4.09 29.43
N LEU A 350 -20.82 4.36 28.23
CA LEU A 350 -21.95 3.64 27.63
C LEU A 350 -21.48 2.34 26.96
N LYS A 351 -20.33 2.37 26.30
CA LYS A 351 -19.63 1.21 25.72
C LYS A 351 -18.12 1.48 25.59
N VAL A 352 -17.33 0.41 25.58
CA VAL A 352 -15.94 0.44 25.05
C VAL A 352 -15.99 0.11 23.57
N ASP A 353 -15.12 0.76 22.78
CA ASP A 353 -15.08 0.63 21.32
C ASP A 353 -13.89 -0.27 20.90
N GLU A 354 -12.69 0.09 21.37
CA GLU A 354 -11.48 -0.72 21.20
C GLU A 354 -10.50 -0.51 22.36
N ILE A 355 -9.56 -1.44 22.55
CA ILE A 355 -8.38 -1.26 23.38
C ILE A 355 -7.16 -1.57 22.53
N ARG A 356 -6.27 -0.60 22.37
CA ARG A 356 -4.97 -0.79 21.71
C ARG A 356 -3.91 -0.99 22.78
N GLY A 357 -3.09 -2.02 22.64
CA GLY A 357 -2.00 -2.29 23.58
C GLY A 357 -0.67 -2.40 22.87
N GLU A 358 0.39 -1.99 23.56
CA GLU A 358 1.78 -2.23 23.20
C GLU A 358 2.58 -2.65 24.43
N ILE A 359 3.76 -3.23 24.21
CA ILE A 359 4.63 -3.73 25.28
C ILE A 359 5.86 -2.83 25.36
N ARG A 360 6.11 -2.27 26.54
CA ARG A 360 7.19 -1.33 26.86
C ARG A 360 8.08 -1.87 27.98
N ASN A 361 9.26 -1.25 28.13
CA ASN A 361 10.17 -1.43 29.26
C ASN A 361 10.46 -2.91 29.56
N ILE A 362 10.86 -3.68 28.54
CA ILE A 362 11.27 -5.07 28.73
C ILE A 362 12.57 -5.14 29.50
N GLU A 363 12.53 -5.85 30.62
CA GLU A 363 13.70 -6.19 31.45
C GLU A 363 13.83 -7.71 31.53
N THR A 364 15.06 -8.21 31.60
CA THR A 364 15.35 -9.65 31.57
C THR A 364 16.38 -10.03 32.62
N GLU A 365 16.05 -11.02 33.46
CA GLU A 365 16.99 -11.63 34.40
C GLU A 365 17.26 -13.08 33.99
N VAL A 366 18.54 -13.46 33.97
CA VAL A 366 18.95 -14.85 33.74
C VAL A 366 19.32 -15.48 35.07
N ILE A 367 18.65 -16.58 35.41
CA ILE A 367 19.02 -17.48 36.51
C ILE A 367 19.31 -18.86 35.92
N PRO A 368 19.99 -19.78 36.63
CA PRO A 368 20.27 -21.12 36.10
C PRO A 368 19.00 -21.82 35.60
N ASP A 369 19.06 -22.32 34.36
CA ASP A 369 17.98 -23.01 33.64
C ASP A 369 16.69 -22.21 33.40
N LYS A 370 16.63 -20.90 33.67
CA LYS A 370 15.42 -20.07 33.48
C LYS A 370 15.72 -18.62 33.08
N VAL A 371 14.81 -18.03 32.31
CA VAL A 371 14.79 -16.58 32.03
C VAL A 371 13.53 -15.98 32.64
N VAL A 372 13.71 -14.91 33.41
CA VAL A 372 12.63 -14.00 33.83
C VAL A 372 12.52 -12.89 32.80
N VAL A 373 11.33 -12.66 32.27
CA VAL A 373 11.01 -11.51 31.42
C VAL A 373 9.96 -10.67 32.13
N GLN A 374 10.26 -9.39 32.33
CA GLN A 374 9.37 -8.41 32.95
C GLN A 374 9.10 -7.28 31.97
N GLY A 375 7.98 -6.58 32.13
CA GLY A 375 7.70 -5.38 31.35
C GLY A 375 6.34 -4.78 31.63
N ILE A 376 5.96 -3.78 30.83
CA ILE A 376 4.72 -3.01 31.00
C ILE A 376 3.86 -3.16 29.75
N ILE A 377 2.61 -3.60 29.94
CA ILE A 377 1.56 -3.52 28.93
C ILE A 377 0.98 -2.10 29.01
N HIS A 378 1.35 -1.25 28.06
CA HIS A 378 0.76 0.08 27.91
C HIS A 378 -0.49 -0.01 27.03
N LYS A 379 -1.64 0.41 27.57
CA LYS A 379 -2.95 0.29 26.92
C LYS A 379 -3.59 1.65 26.75
N GLN A 380 -4.17 1.88 25.58
CA GLN A 380 -5.04 3.01 25.29
C GLN A 380 -6.45 2.48 25.02
N ILE A 381 -7.36 2.77 25.95
CA ILE A 381 -8.74 2.30 25.96
C ILE A 381 -9.61 3.39 25.34
N PHE A 382 -10.29 3.09 24.23
CA PHE A 382 -11.21 4.02 23.56
C PHE A 382 -12.66 3.64 23.86
N PHE A 383 -13.44 4.60 24.32
CA PHE A 383 -14.80 4.35 24.80
C PHE A 383 -15.74 5.53 24.50
N VAL A 384 -17.05 5.28 24.56
CA VAL A 384 -18.09 6.30 24.43
C VAL A 384 -18.69 6.54 25.80
N ASP A 385 -18.78 7.79 26.24
CA ASP A 385 -19.40 8.15 27.52
C ASP A 385 -20.94 8.15 27.48
N LEU A 386 -21.58 8.36 28.64
CA LEU A 386 -23.05 8.42 28.73
C LEU A 386 -23.68 9.60 27.96
N ASP A 387 -22.88 10.62 27.62
CA ASP A 387 -23.29 11.79 26.82
C ASP A 387 -23.01 11.60 25.31
N ASN A 388 -22.58 10.40 24.90
CA ASN A 388 -22.19 9.99 23.54
C ASN A 388 -20.90 10.63 22.97
N ASN A 389 -20.02 11.16 23.82
CA ASN A 389 -18.71 11.63 23.40
C ASN A 389 -17.70 10.47 23.34
N ALA A 390 -16.88 10.44 22.29
CA ALA A 390 -15.71 9.57 22.25
C ALA A 390 -14.62 10.07 23.22
N ARG A 391 -14.08 9.15 24.03
CA ARG A 391 -13.01 9.39 25.00
C ARG A 391 -11.92 8.33 24.90
N HIS A 392 -10.78 8.61 25.50
CA HIS A 392 -9.74 7.62 25.74
C HIS A 392 -9.22 7.69 27.18
N GLN A 393 -8.69 6.59 27.69
CA GLN A 393 -7.95 6.51 28.94
C GLN A 393 -6.74 5.60 28.77
N ALA A 394 -5.59 6.04 29.28
CA ALA A 394 -4.37 5.24 29.33
C ALA A 394 -4.35 4.36 30.60
N GLU A 395 -3.75 3.18 30.50
CA GLU A 395 -3.49 2.28 31.62
C GLU A 395 -2.16 1.56 31.38
N GLU A 396 -1.32 1.46 32.41
CA GLU A 396 -0.07 0.68 32.39
C GLU A 396 -0.18 -0.48 33.39
N VAL A 397 0.04 -1.71 32.91
CA VAL A 397 -0.03 -2.92 33.75
C VAL A 397 1.28 -3.67 33.65
N PRO A 398 2.02 -3.87 34.76
CA PRO A 398 3.22 -4.68 34.75
C PRO A 398 2.88 -6.17 34.57
N PHE A 399 3.74 -6.90 33.86
CA PHE A 399 3.69 -8.35 33.77
C PHE A 399 5.09 -8.95 34.05
N SER A 400 5.12 -10.21 34.48
CA SER A 400 6.34 -10.93 34.81
C SER A 400 6.15 -12.41 34.46
N LEU A 401 7.10 -12.98 33.73
CA LEU A 401 6.99 -14.29 33.11
C LEU A 401 8.29 -15.08 33.25
N PHE A 402 8.19 -16.33 33.72
CA PHE A 402 9.32 -17.26 33.83
C PHE A 402 9.27 -18.28 32.69
N LEU A 403 10.30 -18.33 31.86
CA LEU A 403 10.51 -19.35 30.85
C LEU A 403 11.60 -20.33 31.31
N ASP A 404 11.29 -21.62 31.29
CA ASP A 404 12.24 -22.69 31.59
C ASP A 404 13.10 -22.97 30.35
N LEU A 405 14.40 -22.68 30.41
CA LEU A 405 15.37 -22.84 29.32
C LEU A 405 16.61 -23.59 29.84
N PRO A 406 16.59 -24.93 29.86
CA PRO A 406 17.69 -25.73 30.41
C PRO A 406 19.04 -25.44 29.74
N GLY A 407 20.11 -25.41 30.53
CA GLY A 407 21.47 -25.08 30.09
C GLY A 407 21.79 -23.58 30.04
N VAL A 408 20.80 -22.70 30.19
CA VAL A 408 21.02 -21.25 30.26
C VAL A 408 21.65 -20.84 31.59
N THR A 409 22.67 -19.97 31.52
CA THR A 409 23.41 -19.42 32.67
C THR A 409 23.60 -17.90 32.54
N PRO A 410 23.83 -17.16 33.65
CA PRO A 410 24.04 -15.72 33.60
C PRO A 410 25.20 -15.33 32.66
N GLY A 411 24.96 -14.35 31.78
CA GLY A 411 25.93 -13.88 30.78
C GLY A 411 25.73 -14.41 29.36
N VAL A 412 24.68 -15.19 29.08
CA VAL A 412 24.25 -15.48 27.70
C VAL A 412 23.62 -14.24 27.04
N ASP A 413 23.76 -14.14 25.72
CA ASP A 413 23.13 -13.14 24.88
C ASP A 413 21.66 -13.51 24.63
N LEU A 414 20.70 -12.79 25.23
CA LEU A 414 19.25 -13.02 25.06
C LEU A 414 18.64 -12.21 23.91
N GLN A 415 17.66 -12.82 23.22
CA GLN A 415 16.80 -12.16 22.25
C GLN A 415 15.33 -12.43 22.60
N VAL A 416 14.63 -11.40 23.07
CA VAL A 416 13.24 -11.48 23.53
C VAL A 416 12.32 -10.81 22.52
N HIS A 417 11.29 -11.53 22.10
CA HIS A 417 10.28 -11.08 21.15
C HIS A 417 8.90 -11.19 21.82
N PRO A 418 8.44 -10.14 22.52
CA PRO A 418 7.13 -10.11 23.15
C PRO A 418 6.05 -9.66 22.16
N ARG A 419 4.85 -10.22 22.30
CA ARG A 419 3.70 -9.94 21.43
C ARG A 419 2.41 -9.99 22.24
N ILE A 420 1.48 -9.08 21.95
CA ILE A 420 0.08 -9.23 22.38
C ILE A 420 -0.64 -10.08 21.33
N GLU A 421 -1.18 -11.22 21.72
CA GLU A 421 -2.03 -12.05 20.84
C GLU A 421 -3.45 -11.51 20.77
N GLY A 422 -3.98 -11.02 21.88
CA GLY A 422 -5.33 -10.50 21.98
C GLY A 422 -5.60 -9.71 23.27
N ILE A 423 -6.54 -8.78 23.18
CA ILE A 423 -7.10 -8.03 24.30
C ILE A 423 -8.60 -8.25 24.31
N PHE A 424 -9.10 -8.98 25.29
CA PHE A 424 -10.53 -9.21 25.51
C PHE A 424 -11.01 -8.31 26.65
N PHE A 425 -12.19 -7.73 26.54
CA PHE A 425 -12.70 -6.80 27.55
C PHE A 425 -14.22 -6.91 27.75
N GLU A 426 -14.66 -6.56 28.95
CA GLU A 426 -16.05 -6.66 29.40
C GLU A 426 -16.36 -5.47 30.33
N LEU A 427 -17.29 -4.60 29.93
CA LEU A 427 -17.74 -3.47 30.73
C LEU A 427 -18.77 -3.98 31.75
N LEU A 428 -18.33 -4.19 33.00
CA LEU A 428 -19.11 -4.79 34.09
C LEU A 428 -20.16 -3.82 34.66
N SER A 429 -19.77 -2.55 34.72
CA SER A 429 -20.61 -1.41 35.04
C SER A 429 -20.10 -0.19 34.26
N PRO A 430 -20.83 0.93 34.18
CA PRO A 430 -20.36 2.12 33.44
C PRO A 430 -18.96 2.60 33.83
N THR A 431 -18.50 2.31 35.05
CA THR A 431 -17.17 2.70 35.54
C THR A 431 -16.19 1.54 35.68
N GLU A 432 -16.57 0.28 35.49
CA GLU A 432 -15.70 -0.89 35.77
C GLU A 432 -15.49 -1.73 34.51
N LEU A 433 -14.25 -1.75 34.02
CA LEU A 433 -13.86 -2.45 32.80
C LEU A 433 -12.91 -3.61 33.12
N ARG A 434 -13.42 -4.85 33.05
CA ARG A 434 -12.59 -6.06 33.04
C ARG A 434 -11.83 -6.14 31.72
N GLN A 435 -10.56 -6.50 31.80
CA GLN A 435 -9.65 -6.65 30.66
C GLN A 435 -8.81 -7.91 30.84
N LYS A 436 -8.54 -8.61 29.74
CA LYS A 436 -7.74 -9.83 29.65
C LYS A 436 -6.78 -9.70 28.49
N VAL A 437 -5.50 -9.52 28.77
CA VAL A 437 -4.44 -9.46 27.75
C VAL A 437 -3.72 -10.79 27.72
N VAL A 438 -3.64 -11.40 26.53
CA VAL A 438 -2.77 -12.56 26.29
C VAL A 438 -1.45 -12.02 25.73
N VAL A 439 -0.38 -12.16 26.52
CA VAL A 439 0.98 -11.81 26.12
C VAL A 439 1.74 -13.09 25.82
N GLU A 440 2.17 -13.25 24.57
CA GLU A 440 3.15 -14.26 24.18
C GLU A 440 4.55 -13.67 24.25
N VAL A 441 5.51 -14.42 24.79
CA VAL A 441 6.93 -14.07 24.78
C VAL A 441 7.73 -15.23 24.22
N PHE A 442 8.45 -14.98 23.13
CA PHE A 442 9.49 -15.87 22.63
C PHE A 442 10.87 -15.40 23.09
N VAL A 443 11.65 -16.29 23.71
CA VAL A 443 13.03 -16.04 24.14
C VAL A 443 13.97 -16.99 23.41
N LYS A 444 15.06 -16.46 22.86
CA LYS A 444 16.20 -17.22 22.33
C LYS A 444 17.46 -16.84 23.09
N ALA A 445 18.10 -17.82 23.73
CA ALA A 445 19.38 -17.65 24.40
C ALA A 445 20.51 -18.13 23.48
N THR A 446 21.50 -17.26 23.27
CA THR A 446 22.70 -17.56 22.47
C THR A 446 23.97 -17.29 23.25
N GLU A 447 25.03 -18.01 22.94
CA GLU A 447 26.37 -17.76 23.47
C GLU A 447 27.39 -17.77 22.32
N ASN A 448 28.33 -16.85 22.33
CA ASN A 448 29.37 -16.77 21.31
C ASN A 448 30.55 -17.68 21.67
N ILE A 449 30.74 -18.78 20.91
CA ILE A 449 31.86 -19.72 21.03
C ILE A 449 32.80 -19.61 19.83
N GLN A 450 34.06 -20.02 19.99
CA GLN A 450 35.05 -20.08 18.90
C GLN A 450 35.23 -21.53 18.44
N GLU A 451 34.94 -21.82 17.17
CA GLU A 451 35.03 -23.17 16.61
C GLU A 451 35.60 -23.17 15.18
N ARG A 452 36.20 -24.29 14.77
CA ARG A 452 36.68 -24.46 13.39
C ARG A 452 35.70 -25.28 12.57
N VAL A 453 35.13 -24.67 11.53
CA VAL A 453 34.06 -25.24 10.72
C VAL A 453 34.57 -25.71 9.35
N ALA A 454 34.01 -26.79 8.81
CA ALA A 454 34.29 -27.24 7.45
C ALA A 454 33.69 -26.28 6.39
N ILE A 455 34.52 -25.87 5.42
CA ILE A 455 34.08 -25.15 4.22
C ILE A 455 33.83 -26.17 3.11
N GLY A 456 32.71 -26.03 2.38
CA GLY A 456 32.32 -26.99 1.35
C GLY A 456 31.14 -26.53 0.49
N THR A 457 30.31 -27.46 0.03
CA THR A 457 29.18 -27.20 -0.87
C THR A 457 27.85 -26.90 -0.14
N GLY A 458 27.93 -26.30 1.05
CA GLY A 458 26.75 -25.89 1.84
C GLY A 458 26.35 -24.43 1.60
N PRO A 459 25.35 -23.92 2.35
CA PRO A 459 24.86 -22.56 2.18
C PRO A 459 25.92 -21.50 2.49
N LEU A 460 25.85 -20.35 1.81
CA LEU A 460 26.71 -19.20 2.06
C LEU A 460 26.26 -18.49 3.34
N PHE A 461 27.14 -18.36 4.32
CA PHE A 461 26.87 -17.65 5.57
C PHE A 461 27.80 -16.44 5.74
N LYS A 462 27.24 -15.36 6.29
CA LYS A 462 27.99 -14.20 6.78
C LYS A 462 28.34 -14.46 8.25
N VAL A 463 29.64 -14.57 8.54
CA VAL A 463 30.17 -15.01 9.84
C VAL A 463 31.38 -14.19 10.26
N GLN A 464 31.70 -14.20 11.54
CA GLN A 464 32.89 -13.57 12.09
C GLN A 464 34.05 -14.57 12.12
N GLN A 465 35.08 -14.37 11.29
CA GLN A 465 36.34 -15.10 11.45
C GLN A 465 37.17 -14.44 12.55
N VAL A 466 37.68 -15.22 13.49
CA VAL A 466 38.66 -14.77 14.49
C VAL A 466 40.00 -14.56 13.82
N ILE A 467 40.54 -13.34 13.95
CA ILE A 467 41.88 -12.97 13.46
C ILE A 467 42.89 -13.08 14.60
N GLY A 468 42.52 -12.61 15.79
CA GLY A 468 43.29 -12.74 17.02
C GLY A 468 42.46 -12.41 18.25
N GLU A 469 42.94 -12.81 19.42
CA GLU A 469 42.38 -12.46 20.72
C GLU A 469 43.50 -12.05 21.68
N GLY A 470 43.13 -11.32 22.73
CA GLY A 470 44.03 -10.95 23.82
C GLY A 470 43.28 -10.58 25.08
N GLU A 471 43.96 -10.62 26.22
CA GLU A 471 43.39 -10.26 27.52
C GLU A 471 44.39 -9.50 28.39
N GLN A 472 43.89 -8.63 29.26
CA GLN A 472 44.70 -7.89 30.21
C GLN A 472 43.93 -7.54 31.49
N GLN A 473 44.62 -7.61 32.63
CA GLN A 473 44.18 -7.01 33.88
C GLN A 473 44.77 -5.60 34.04
N VAL A 474 43.94 -4.66 34.49
CA VAL A 474 44.33 -3.29 34.85
C VAL A 474 43.93 -3.02 36.30
N LEU A 475 44.92 -2.63 37.11
CA LEU A 475 44.70 -2.09 38.46
C LEU A 475 44.52 -0.57 38.36
N ASN A 476 43.33 -0.08 38.73
CA ASN A 476 43.07 1.34 38.91
C ASN A 476 43.08 1.67 40.41
N GLU A 477 44.14 2.33 40.88
CA GLU A 477 44.23 2.82 42.26
C GLU A 477 43.90 4.32 42.34
N THR A 478 42.94 4.66 43.17
CA THR A 478 42.51 6.04 43.42
C THR A 478 42.40 6.32 44.93
N VAL A 479 42.57 7.58 45.30
CA VAL A 479 42.18 8.09 46.61
C VAL A 479 41.11 9.14 46.38
N LEU A 480 39.91 8.89 46.91
CA LEU A 480 38.76 9.77 46.83
C LEU A 480 38.60 10.53 48.15
N THR A 481 38.26 11.81 48.06
CA THR A 481 37.75 12.56 49.21
C THR A 481 36.24 12.39 49.32
N LEU A 482 35.76 11.88 50.45
CA LEU A 482 34.33 11.76 50.73
C LEU A 482 33.74 13.14 51.04
N GLU A 483 32.51 13.39 50.56
CA GLU A 483 31.79 14.65 50.78
C GLU A 483 31.43 14.90 52.26
N ARG A 484 31.46 13.85 53.09
CA ARG A 484 31.16 13.90 54.54
C ARG A 484 32.10 12.99 55.32
N PRO A 485 32.46 13.34 56.57
CA PRO A 485 33.13 12.43 57.50
C PRO A 485 32.37 11.11 57.66
N ALA A 486 33.10 10.01 57.59
CA ALA A 486 32.58 8.64 57.65
C ALA A 486 33.25 7.84 58.78
N ILE A 487 32.46 7.03 59.49
CA ILE A 487 32.95 6.02 60.43
C ILE A 487 33.49 4.80 59.66
N LYS A 488 32.82 4.44 58.56
CA LYS A 488 33.19 3.32 57.68
C LYS A 488 32.54 3.45 56.31
N VAL A 489 33.18 2.89 55.28
CA VAL A 489 32.50 2.49 54.05
C VAL A 489 31.76 1.18 54.31
N ARG A 490 30.53 1.06 53.80
CA ARG A 490 29.73 -0.16 53.83
C ARG A 490 30.06 -1.04 52.62
N GLU A 491 29.95 -0.45 51.42
CA GLU A 491 30.02 -1.17 50.16
C GLU A 491 30.38 -0.22 49.01
N ILE A 492 31.02 -0.75 47.97
CA ILE A 492 31.26 -0.03 46.72
C ILE A 492 30.79 -0.91 45.58
N PHE A 493 29.74 -0.50 44.89
CA PHE A 493 29.36 -1.10 43.61
C PHE A 493 30.14 -0.42 42.50
N GLY A 494 30.53 -1.18 41.48
CA GLY A 494 31.21 -0.66 40.32
C GLY A 494 30.70 -1.30 39.03
N GLU A 495 30.65 -0.50 37.98
CA GLU A 495 30.26 -0.92 36.63
C GLU A 495 31.20 -0.25 35.60
N ILE A 496 31.17 -0.75 34.37
CA ILE A 496 32.04 -0.26 33.29
C ILE A 496 31.17 0.33 32.20
N ARG A 497 31.25 1.65 32.02
CA ARG A 497 30.45 2.44 31.08
C ARG A 497 31.30 2.97 29.93
N ASN A 498 30.63 3.36 28.84
CA ASN A 498 31.20 4.12 27.72
C ASN A 498 32.47 3.47 27.14
N VAL A 499 32.45 2.14 26.99
CA VAL A 499 33.58 1.38 26.45
C VAL A 499 33.70 1.63 24.96
N VAL A 500 34.86 2.12 24.53
CA VAL A 500 35.21 2.36 23.12
C VAL A 500 36.50 1.63 22.82
N ALA A 501 36.59 1.03 21.64
CA ALA A 501 37.77 0.30 21.20
C ALA A 501 38.18 0.71 19.77
N GLU A 502 39.48 0.83 19.55
CA GLU A 502 40.09 1.12 18.25
C GLU A 502 41.10 0.02 17.90
N VAL A 503 40.97 -0.57 16.71
CA VAL A 503 41.87 -1.62 16.22
C VAL A 503 43.01 -0.97 15.43
N ILE A 504 44.24 -1.15 15.91
CA ILE A 504 45.47 -0.68 15.28
C ILE A 504 46.34 -1.91 14.91
N PRO A 505 47.48 -1.74 14.19
CA PRO A 505 48.35 -2.88 13.86
C PRO A 505 48.81 -3.64 15.12
N ASP A 506 48.49 -4.93 15.16
CA ASP A 506 48.79 -5.91 16.23
C ASP A 506 48.30 -5.54 17.66
N LYS A 507 47.41 -4.54 17.81
CA LYS A 507 46.89 -4.12 19.12
C LYS A 507 45.45 -3.57 19.05
N VAL A 508 44.76 -3.59 20.18
CA VAL A 508 43.46 -2.90 20.38
C VAL A 508 43.64 -1.85 21.48
N ILE A 509 43.41 -0.58 21.16
CA ILE A 509 43.28 0.48 22.18
C ILE A 509 41.87 0.37 22.78
N ILE A 510 41.76 0.36 24.11
CA ILE A 510 40.49 0.26 24.82
C ILE A 510 40.38 1.41 25.83
N GLN A 511 39.28 2.15 25.77
CA GLN A 511 38.97 3.26 26.65
C GLN A 511 37.60 3.05 27.30
N GLY A 512 37.40 3.60 28.50
CA GLY A 512 36.10 3.54 29.17
C GLY A 512 36.07 4.29 30.50
N VAL A 513 34.96 4.15 31.22
CA VAL A 513 34.72 4.74 32.54
C VAL A 513 34.38 3.64 33.53
N ILE A 514 35.14 3.54 34.62
CA ILE A 514 34.73 2.81 35.82
C ILE A 514 33.81 3.75 36.61
N HIS A 515 32.50 3.51 36.58
CA HIS A 515 31.55 4.21 37.44
C HIS A 515 31.45 3.46 38.77
N LYS A 516 31.49 4.20 39.88
CA LYS A 516 31.43 3.62 41.23
C LYS A 516 30.34 4.31 42.05
N GLN A 517 29.56 3.53 42.78
CA GLN A 517 28.60 3.98 43.78
C GLN A 517 29.08 3.55 45.16
N ILE A 518 29.38 4.52 46.02
CA ILE A 518 30.07 4.33 47.29
C ILE A 518 29.08 4.60 48.41
N PHE A 519 28.73 3.56 49.16
CA PHE A 519 27.81 3.62 50.29
C PHE A 519 28.60 3.61 51.59
N TYR A 520 28.41 4.63 52.43
CA TYR A 520 29.19 4.83 53.66
C TYR A 520 28.35 5.37 54.81
N ILE A 521 28.80 5.13 56.04
CA ILE A 521 28.10 5.54 57.26
C ILE A 521 28.79 6.78 57.85
N GLY A 522 28.05 7.87 57.98
CA GLY A 522 28.52 9.11 58.60
C GLY A 522 28.70 9.04 60.12
N GLU A 523 29.31 10.07 60.71
CA GLU A 523 29.43 10.21 62.18
C GLU A 523 28.07 10.28 62.89
N ASP A 524 27.05 10.79 62.19
CA ASP A 524 25.63 10.81 62.59
C ASP A 524 24.95 9.43 62.53
N ASN A 525 25.66 8.39 62.08
CA ASN A 525 25.18 7.04 61.79
C ASN A 525 24.14 6.97 60.65
N ILE A 526 24.08 7.98 59.79
CA ILE A 526 23.26 7.99 58.57
C ILE A 526 24.04 7.36 57.42
N GLU A 527 23.34 6.64 56.54
CA GLU A 527 23.90 6.11 55.31
C GLU A 527 23.90 7.17 54.21
N TYR A 528 25.08 7.40 53.63
CA TYR A 528 25.33 8.33 52.54
C TYR A 528 25.80 7.58 51.30
N HIS A 529 25.49 8.15 50.14
CA HIS A 529 25.90 7.67 48.82
C HIS A 529 26.68 8.77 48.10
N GLN A 530 27.83 8.42 47.52
CA GLN A 530 28.61 9.28 46.64
C GLN A 530 29.02 8.49 45.38
N ALA A 531 28.94 9.13 44.22
CA ALA A 531 29.34 8.54 42.94
C ALA A 531 30.74 9.02 42.51
N GLU A 532 31.51 8.17 41.83
CA GLU A 532 32.81 8.51 41.25
C GLU A 532 32.98 7.88 39.86
N ASP A 533 33.16 8.72 38.83
CA ASP A 533 33.52 8.28 37.47
C ASP A 533 35.04 8.35 37.26
N ARG A 534 35.67 7.22 36.98
CA ARG A 534 37.11 7.14 36.70
C ARG A 534 37.39 6.61 35.30
N ARG A 535 37.89 7.47 34.42
CA ARG A 535 38.34 7.09 33.06
C ARG A 535 39.56 6.16 33.12
N PHE A 536 39.61 5.18 32.22
CA PHE A 536 40.77 4.33 31.97
C PHE A 536 41.08 4.25 30.46
N SER A 537 42.32 3.92 30.14
CA SER A 537 42.79 3.65 28.78
C SER A 537 43.93 2.63 28.85
N LEU A 538 43.95 1.66 27.93
CA LEU A 538 45.01 0.68 27.76
C LEU A 538 45.15 0.29 26.29
N PHE A 539 46.19 -0.48 25.98
CA PHE A 539 46.29 -1.26 24.74
C PHE A 539 46.39 -2.74 25.12
N ILE A 540 45.62 -3.62 24.46
CA ILE A 540 45.81 -5.07 24.51
C ILE A 540 46.56 -5.49 23.24
N ASP A 541 47.59 -6.31 23.38
CA ASP A 541 48.33 -6.88 22.25
C ASP A 541 47.53 -8.02 21.63
N VAL A 542 47.18 -7.90 20.35
CA VAL A 542 46.33 -8.84 19.61
C VAL A 542 46.96 -9.07 18.23
N PRO A 543 47.81 -10.09 18.07
CA PRO A 543 48.53 -10.34 16.82
C PRO A 543 47.60 -10.50 15.62
N GLY A 544 47.95 -9.89 14.48
CA GLY A 544 47.13 -9.88 13.27
C GLY A 544 46.02 -8.81 13.26
N ALA A 545 45.80 -8.08 14.35
CA ALA A 545 44.89 -6.93 14.37
C ALA A 545 45.31 -5.85 13.36
N ALA A 546 44.32 -5.21 12.72
CA ALA A 546 44.54 -4.20 11.69
C ALA A 546 43.37 -3.20 11.63
N PRO A 547 43.59 -1.94 11.23
CA PRO A 547 42.54 -0.94 11.10
C PRO A 547 41.41 -1.35 10.16
N GLY A 548 40.18 -1.29 10.65
CA GLY A 548 38.98 -1.67 9.90
C GLY A 548 38.54 -3.13 10.07
N LEU A 549 39.20 -3.90 10.94
CA LEU A 549 38.63 -5.14 11.50
C LEU A 549 37.65 -4.82 12.63
N ASN A 550 36.72 -5.74 12.88
CA ASN A 550 35.77 -5.64 13.99
C ASN A 550 36.47 -6.00 15.31
N VAL A 551 35.98 -5.48 16.44
CA VAL A 551 36.44 -5.93 17.76
C VAL A 551 35.28 -6.06 18.75
N THR A 552 35.24 -7.17 19.48
CA THR A 552 34.35 -7.38 20.62
C THR A 552 35.18 -7.29 21.89
N VAL A 553 34.82 -6.36 22.78
CA VAL A 553 35.48 -6.17 24.09
C VAL A 553 34.55 -6.63 25.20
N ARG A 554 35.06 -7.47 26.11
CA ARG A 554 34.36 -7.99 27.28
C ARG A 554 35.12 -7.60 28.56
N PRO A 555 34.80 -6.44 29.17
CA PRO A 555 35.43 -5.98 30.39
C PRO A 555 34.59 -6.38 31.62
N ARG A 556 35.25 -6.83 32.69
CA ARG A 556 34.64 -7.15 34.00
C ARG A 556 35.44 -6.52 35.14
N ILE A 557 34.76 -6.07 36.19
CA ILE A 557 35.41 -5.79 37.47
C ILE A 557 35.52 -7.12 38.22
N GLU A 558 36.74 -7.48 38.62
CA GLU A 558 36.99 -8.73 39.36
C GLU A 558 36.96 -8.52 40.86
N THR A 559 37.41 -7.35 41.33
CA THR A 559 37.28 -6.93 42.72
C THR A 559 37.44 -5.42 42.87
N ILE A 560 36.82 -4.88 43.93
CA ILE A 560 37.04 -3.51 44.42
C ILE A 560 37.53 -3.64 45.86
N LEU A 561 38.82 -3.44 46.07
CA LEU A 561 39.41 -3.39 47.41
C LEU A 561 39.44 -1.93 47.86
N PHE A 562 39.00 -1.65 49.08
CA PHE A 562 38.95 -0.28 49.61
C PHE A 562 39.38 -0.19 51.07
N ASN A 563 39.91 0.97 51.45
CA ASN A 563 40.34 1.28 52.82
C ASN A 563 40.05 2.74 53.15
N LEU A 564 39.38 3.00 54.27
CA LEU A 564 39.15 4.35 54.78
C LEU A 564 40.37 4.74 55.62
N GLU A 565 41.22 5.63 55.09
CA GLU A 565 42.51 6.00 55.68
C GLU A 565 42.38 7.14 56.72
N ALA A 566 41.34 7.96 56.56
CA ALA A 566 40.83 8.93 57.51
C ALA A 566 39.33 9.14 57.23
N GLU A 567 38.61 9.83 58.12
CA GLU A 567 37.14 10.04 58.05
C GLU A 567 36.64 10.47 56.66
N THR A 568 37.40 11.29 55.92
CA THR A 568 37.04 11.74 54.56
C THR A 568 37.97 11.21 53.46
N VAL A 569 38.89 10.28 53.74
CA VAL A 569 39.93 9.84 52.79
C VAL A 569 39.80 8.35 52.49
N LEU A 570 39.30 8.01 51.31
CA LEU A 570 39.01 6.65 50.88
C LEU A 570 39.97 6.19 49.78
N ARG A 571 40.90 5.27 50.10
CA ARG A 571 41.70 4.56 49.11
C ARG A 571 40.87 3.44 48.47
N GLN A 572 40.98 3.30 47.16
CA GLN A 572 40.32 2.27 46.36
C GLN A 572 41.32 1.64 45.38
N LYS A 573 41.16 0.35 45.11
CA LYS A 573 41.91 -0.44 44.14
C LYS A 573 40.91 -1.31 43.38
N VAL A 574 40.56 -0.89 42.17
CA VAL A 574 39.68 -1.65 41.26
C VAL A 574 40.56 -2.52 40.36
N ILE A 575 40.30 -3.82 40.34
CA ILE A 575 40.91 -4.73 39.35
C ILE A 575 39.88 -4.97 38.24
N VAL A 576 40.24 -4.54 37.02
CA VAL A 576 39.44 -4.73 35.82
C VAL A 576 40.15 -5.75 34.93
N PHE A 577 39.49 -6.85 34.58
CA PHE A 577 39.93 -7.78 33.55
C PHE A 577 39.20 -7.45 32.25
N ILE A 578 39.92 -7.43 31.13
CA ILE A 578 39.38 -7.10 29.82
C ILE A 578 39.89 -8.13 28.81
N ASN A 579 38.95 -8.80 28.14
CA ASN A 579 39.23 -9.61 26.96
C ASN A 579 38.81 -8.84 25.70
N ALA A 580 39.56 -8.99 24.61
CA ALA A 580 39.26 -8.42 23.30
C ALA A 580 39.45 -9.49 22.22
N ILE A 581 38.44 -9.69 21.37
CA ILE A 581 38.47 -10.59 20.22
C ILE A 581 38.33 -9.75 18.95
N VAL A 582 39.33 -9.81 18.07
CA VAL A 582 39.36 -9.11 16.78
C VAL A 582 38.90 -10.07 15.68
N THR A 583 37.93 -9.62 14.88
CA THR A 583 37.24 -10.47 13.89
C THR A 583 37.07 -9.79 12.53
N GLU A 584 36.95 -10.59 11.47
CA GLU A 584 36.61 -10.15 10.11
C GLU A 584 35.24 -10.70 9.69
N THR A 585 34.35 -9.83 9.19
CA THR A 585 33.06 -10.23 8.63
C THR A 585 33.27 -10.85 7.24
N ILE A 586 33.29 -12.18 7.15
CA ILE A 586 33.49 -12.92 5.88
C ILE A 586 32.20 -13.58 5.38
N GLN A 587 32.19 -13.94 4.09
CA GLN A 587 31.14 -14.78 3.49
C GLN A 587 31.74 -16.12 3.05
N VAL A 588 31.32 -17.23 3.67
CA VAL A 588 31.86 -18.58 3.39
C VAL A 588 30.77 -19.63 3.29
N PRO A 589 30.88 -20.60 2.37
CA PRO A 589 29.94 -21.71 2.27
C PRO A 589 30.30 -22.80 3.29
N LEU A 590 29.50 -22.92 4.35
CA LEU A 590 29.78 -23.83 5.48
C LEU A 590 29.05 -25.16 5.31
N VAL A 591 29.71 -26.26 5.67
CA VAL A 591 29.07 -27.58 5.65
C VAL A 591 28.14 -27.74 6.86
N THR A 592 26.92 -28.18 6.59
CA THR A 592 25.90 -28.44 7.60
C THR A 592 26.07 -29.83 8.21
N GLY A 593 25.98 -29.96 9.53
CA GLY A 593 26.18 -31.21 10.27
C GLY A 593 25.58 -31.17 11.68
N ASP A 594 25.79 -32.21 12.48
CA ASP A 594 25.00 -32.44 13.70
C ASP A 594 25.64 -31.90 15.01
N PHE A 595 26.69 -31.07 14.96
CA PHE A 595 27.45 -30.69 16.16
C PHE A 595 26.64 -29.88 17.18
N SER A 596 26.09 -28.75 16.75
CA SER A 596 25.30 -27.83 17.58
C SER A 596 24.59 -26.82 16.69
N LEU A 597 23.43 -26.31 17.12
CA LEU A 597 22.69 -25.28 16.38
C LEU A 597 23.32 -23.89 16.58
N PHE A 598 23.53 -23.16 15.49
CA PHE A 598 24.02 -21.78 15.48
C PHE A 598 23.03 -20.85 14.78
N LYS A 599 22.80 -19.65 15.32
CA LYS A 599 21.91 -18.64 14.70
C LYS A 599 22.69 -17.76 13.70
N LEU A 600 22.82 -18.22 12.46
CA LEU A 600 23.65 -17.57 11.44
C LEU A 600 22.85 -16.71 10.47
N GLU A 601 23.49 -15.66 9.94
CA GLU A 601 22.98 -14.87 8.81
C GLU A 601 23.33 -15.58 7.50
N GLN A 602 22.38 -16.33 6.94
CA GLN A 602 22.49 -16.97 5.64
C GLN A 602 22.33 -15.91 4.54
N VAL A 603 23.20 -15.97 3.53
CA VAL A 603 23.12 -15.16 2.32
C VAL A 603 22.31 -15.92 1.28
N ILE A 604 21.17 -15.35 0.89
CA ILE A 604 20.25 -15.94 -0.10
C ILE A 604 20.70 -15.58 -1.52
N GLY A 605 21.11 -14.33 -1.72
CA GLY A 605 21.71 -13.90 -2.97
C GLY A 605 22.19 -12.46 -2.94
N GLU A 606 22.98 -12.12 -3.95
CA GLU A 606 23.54 -10.78 -4.17
C GLU A 606 23.26 -10.35 -5.61
N GLY A 607 22.95 -9.08 -5.81
CA GLY A 607 22.70 -8.51 -7.13
C GLY A 607 23.24 -7.09 -7.24
N LEU A 608 23.90 -6.79 -8.36
CA LEU A 608 24.37 -5.46 -8.72
C LEU A 608 23.66 -4.99 -9.98
N ARG A 609 23.07 -3.78 -9.92
CA ARG A 609 22.41 -3.15 -11.07
C ARG A 609 22.83 -1.69 -11.19
N GLN A 610 23.36 -1.33 -12.35
CA GLN A 610 23.55 0.06 -12.72
C GLN A 610 22.27 0.60 -13.39
N ILE A 611 21.86 1.81 -13.02
CA ILE A 611 20.73 2.53 -13.62
C ILE A 611 21.12 3.96 -13.99
N LEU A 612 20.50 4.47 -15.06
CA LEU A 612 20.59 5.86 -15.46
C LEU A 612 19.43 6.64 -14.82
N VAL A 613 19.75 7.46 -13.82
CA VAL A 613 18.81 8.35 -13.13
C VAL A 613 18.74 9.68 -13.89
N GLU A 614 17.53 10.02 -14.32
CA GLU A 614 17.20 11.20 -15.11
C GLU A 614 15.91 11.82 -14.56
N ARG A 615 15.82 13.16 -14.53
CA ARG A 615 14.57 13.85 -14.20
C ARG A 615 13.56 13.68 -15.33
N ARG A 616 12.69 12.68 -15.18
CA ARG A 616 11.61 12.36 -16.13
C ARG A 616 10.29 12.86 -15.58
N GLU A 617 9.77 13.90 -16.21
CA GLU A 617 8.41 14.36 -15.93
C GLU A 617 7.45 13.42 -16.69
N ARG A 618 6.46 12.84 -16.00
CA ARG A 618 5.31 12.29 -16.70
C ARG A 618 4.63 13.48 -17.36
N ILE A 619 4.47 13.47 -18.69
CA ILE A 619 3.56 14.40 -19.35
C ILE A 619 2.22 14.23 -18.64
N PRO A 620 1.64 15.30 -18.03
CA PRO A 620 0.36 15.17 -17.37
C PRO A 620 -0.66 14.76 -18.43
N VAL A 621 -1.15 13.53 -18.33
CA VAL A 621 -2.26 13.06 -19.15
C VAL A 621 -3.44 13.93 -18.74
N VAL A 622 -3.83 14.85 -19.62
CA VAL A 622 -5.00 15.70 -19.43
C VAL A 622 -6.17 14.78 -19.06
N PRO A 623 -6.88 15.01 -17.94
CA PRO A 623 -7.90 14.09 -17.47
C PRO A 623 -8.98 13.93 -18.55
N VAL A 624 -8.94 12.80 -19.25
CA VAL A 624 -9.79 12.52 -20.40
C VAL A 624 -11.21 12.31 -19.90
N ARG A 625 -12.01 13.37 -19.94
CA ARG A 625 -13.45 13.34 -19.75
C ARG A 625 -14.09 12.94 -21.07
N ASN A 626 -14.58 11.71 -21.16
CA ASN A 626 -15.32 11.24 -22.33
C ASN A 626 -16.82 11.17 -22.02
N VAL A 627 -17.62 11.74 -22.91
CA VAL A 627 -19.05 11.43 -23.06
C VAL A 627 -19.14 10.51 -24.28
N VAL A 628 -19.75 9.34 -24.13
CA VAL A 628 -20.08 8.43 -25.23
C VAL A 628 -21.58 8.55 -25.47
N VAL A 629 -21.95 8.74 -26.74
CA VAL A 629 -23.35 8.89 -27.18
C VAL A 629 -23.67 7.90 -28.29
N GLU A 630 -24.91 7.43 -28.31
CA GLU A 630 -25.47 6.64 -29.40
C GLU A 630 -26.70 7.35 -29.97
N ILE A 631 -26.96 7.16 -31.27
CA ILE A 631 -28.15 7.71 -31.94
C ILE A 631 -29.16 6.58 -32.12
N VAL A 632 -30.28 6.66 -31.41
CA VAL A 632 -31.42 5.74 -31.52
C VAL A 632 -32.25 6.10 -32.74
N VAL A 633 -32.63 5.10 -33.54
CA VAL A 633 -33.42 5.26 -34.78
C VAL A 633 -34.73 4.48 -34.64
N PRO A 634 -35.82 5.12 -34.16
CA PRO A 634 -37.08 4.42 -33.91
C PRO A 634 -37.66 3.77 -35.18
N PRO A 635 -38.28 2.58 -35.08
CA PRO A 635 -38.89 1.91 -36.22
C PRO A 635 -40.15 2.64 -36.71
N ALA A 636 -40.52 2.40 -37.98
CA ALA A 636 -41.82 2.76 -38.52
C ALA A 636 -42.95 2.10 -37.72
N GLY A 637 -44.06 2.82 -37.51
CA GLY A 637 -45.23 2.28 -36.83
C GLY A 637 -46.07 1.42 -37.78
N ILE A 638 -46.66 0.33 -37.27
CA ILE A 638 -47.61 -0.48 -38.04
C ILE A 638 -49.01 -0.19 -37.49
N VAL A 639 -49.92 0.27 -38.36
CA VAL A 639 -51.34 0.47 -38.03
C VAL A 639 -52.20 -0.57 -38.74
N THR A 640 -53.06 -1.24 -37.98
CA THR A 640 -53.95 -2.30 -38.50
C THR A 640 -55.41 -2.02 -38.18
N GLY A 641 -56.28 -2.23 -39.17
CA GLY A 641 -57.72 -2.21 -38.97
C GLY A 641 -58.39 -3.40 -39.64
N ARG A 642 -59.49 -3.88 -39.05
CA ARG A 642 -60.29 -5.00 -39.58
C ARG A 642 -61.77 -4.62 -39.57
N GLN A 643 -62.50 -5.02 -40.60
CA GLN A 643 -63.96 -4.86 -40.66
C GLN A 643 -64.61 -6.07 -41.34
N GLN A 644 -65.55 -6.68 -40.63
CA GLN A 644 -66.45 -7.70 -41.17
C GLN A 644 -67.71 -7.01 -41.74
N ILE A 645 -68.22 -7.47 -42.89
CA ILE A 645 -69.54 -7.06 -43.41
C ILE A 645 -70.38 -8.26 -43.86
N ILE A 646 -71.67 -8.02 -44.03
CA ILE A 646 -72.62 -8.98 -44.60
C ILE A 646 -73.17 -8.42 -45.91
N VAL A 647 -73.12 -9.23 -46.98
CA VAL A 647 -73.72 -8.95 -48.27
C VAL A 647 -74.88 -9.95 -48.49
N GLU A 648 -76.12 -9.46 -48.44
CA GLU A 648 -77.28 -10.25 -48.88
C GLU A 648 -77.37 -10.24 -50.40
N ASN A 649 -77.65 -11.40 -51.00
CA ASN A 649 -77.91 -11.53 -52.44
C ASN A 649 -79.09 -12.48 -52.69
N VAL A 650 -79.88 -12.22 -53.73
CA VAL A 650 -80.93 -13.14 -54.18
C VAL A 650 -80.77 -13.32 -55.69
N VAL A 651 -80.46 -14.54 -56.11
CA VAL A 651 -80.30 -14.89 -57.53
C VAL A 651 -81.47 -15.73 -58.01
N GLU A 652 -82.04 -15.38 -59.16
CA GLU A 652 -82.99 -16.23 -59.88
C GLU A 652 -82.22 -17.27 -60.69
N LEU A 653 -82.52 -18.55 -60.44
CA LEU A 653 -81.96 -19.67 -61.19
C LEU A 653 -82.71 -19.77 -62.53
N PRO A 654 -82.02 -20.00 -63.67
CA PRO A 654 -82.65 -19.98 -64.99
C PRO A 654 -83.66 -21.11 -65.22
N GLN A 655 -83.71 -22.10 -64.32
CA GLN A 655 -84.72 -23.17 -64.24
C GLN A 655 -84.91 -23.54 -62.76
N PRO A 656 -86.09 -24.06 -62.35
CA PRO A 656 -86.30 -24.56 -60.99
C PRO A 656 -85.28 -25.63 -60.59
N ALA A 657 -84.72 -25.49 -59.39
CA ALA A 657 -83.80 -26.44 -58.79
C ALA A 657 -84.48 -27.29 -57.71
N VAL A 658 -84.16 -28.57 -57.68
CA VAL A 658 -84.54 -29.50 -56.60
C VAL A 658 -83.63 -29.31 -55.39
N LYS A 659 -82.35 -29.00 -55.63
CA LYS A 659 -81.37 -28.66 -54.60
C LYS A 659 -80.18 -27.89 -55.17
N ILE A 660 -79.52 -27.13 -54.31
CA ILE A 660 -78.18 -26.60 -54.58
C ILE A 660 -77.16 -27.72 -54.31
N LYS A 661 -76.13 -27.81 -55.17
CA LYS A 661 -74.96 -28.67 -54.96
C LYS A 661 -73.91 -27.92 -54.16
N GLU A 662 -73.59 -26.69 -54.58
CA GLU A 662 -72.44 -25.94 -54.12
C GLU A 662 -72.60 -24.45 -54.50
N VAL A 663 -72.00 -23.55 -53.72
CA VAL A 663 -71.82 -22.14 -54.10
C VAL A 663 -70.36 -21.80 -53.89
N GLN A 664 -69.68 -21.42 -54.97
CA GLN A 664 -68.29 -20.97 -54.96
C GLN A 664 -68.26 -19.45 -55.16
N GLY A 665 -67.28 -18.78 -54.55
CA GLY A 665 -67.08 -17.34 -54.67
C GLY A 665 -65.60 -16.98 -54.59
N GLU A 666 -65.17 -16.05 -55.43
CA GLU A 666 -63.81 -15.50 -55.48
C GLU A 666 -63.86 -13.98 -55.47
N ILE A 667 -62.98 -13.34 -54.70
CA ILE A 667 -62.85 -11.88 -54.69
C ILE A 667 -61.97 -11.44 -55.86
N GLY A 668 -62.44 -10.48 -56.64
CA GLY A 668 -61.69 -9.85 -57.73
C GLY A 668 -61.95 -8.35 -57.84
N ASP A 669 -61.23 -7.70 -58.75
CA ASP A 669 -61.31 -6.25 -59.04
C ASP A 669 -61.17 -5.33 -57.80
N LEU A 670 -60.46 -5.79 -56.76
CA LEU A 670 -60.19 -5.03 -55.53
C LEU A 670 -59.50 -3.70 -55.80
N ARG A 671 -60.02 -2.64 -55.17
CA ARG A 671 -59.45 -1.28 -55.16
C ARG A 671 -59.64 -0.70 -53.78
N ALA A 672 -58.58 -0.15 -53.19
CA ALA A 672 -58.66 0.47 -51.88
C ALA A 672 -58.05 1.88 -51.89
N ARG A 673 -58.57 2.76 -51.03
CA ARG A 673 -58.11 4.14 -50.85
C ARG A 673 -58.44 4.64 -49.45
N VAL A 674 -57.54 5.42 -48.85
CA VAL A 674 -57.88 6.28 -47.72
C VAL A 674 -58.89 7.32 -48.21
N ILE A 675 -59.99 7.52 -47.47
CA ILE A 675 -61.01 8.53 -47.82
C ILE A 675 -61.00 9.75 -46.89
N PHE A 676 -60.50 9.57 -45.66
CA PHE A 676 -60.12 10.59 -44.69
C PHE A 676 -59.22 9.92 -43.65
N ASP A 677 -58.50 10.71 -42.84
CA ASP A 677 -57.58 10.19 -41.83
C ASP A 677 -58.26 9.17 -40.92
N GLY A 678 -57.62 8.01 -40.76
CA GLY A 678 -58.16 6.88 -40.01
C GLY A 678 -59.11 5.95 -40.76
N ALA A 679 -59.47 6.17 -42.04
CA ALA A 679 -60.48 5.34 -42.72
C ALA A 679 -60.17 4.98 -44.18
N VAL A 680 -60.24 3.68 -44.49
CA VAL A 680 -59.96 3.11 -45.82
C VAL A 680 -61.22 2.49 -46.42
N LEU A 681 -61.62 3.00 -47.59
CA LEU A 681 -62.68 2.42 -48.40
C LEU A 681 -62.07 1.38 -49.35
N ILE A 682 -62.64 0.17 -49.33
CA ILE A 682 -62.29 -0.95 -50.20
C ILE A 682 -63.51 -1.28 -51.06
N ASP A 683 -63.38 -1.11 -52.37
CA ASP A 683 -64.37 -1.51 -53.37
C ASP A 683 -63.90 -2.81 -54.07
N GLY A 684 -64.82 -3.73 -54.38
CA GLY A 684 -64.47 -5.00 -55.05
C GLY A 684 -65.67 -5.73 -55.64
N ILE A 685 -65.41 -6.88 -56.27
CA ILE A 685 -66.44 -7.73 -56.89
C ILE A 685 -66.28 -9.19 -56.43
N ILE A 686 -67.35 -9.77 -55.89
CA ILE A 686 -67.47 -11.21 -55.67
C ILE A 686 -67.88 -11.86 -57.00
N ASN A 687 -66.98 -12.61 -57.61
CA ASN A 687 -67.27 -13.48 -58.75
C ASN A 687 -67.79 -14.80 -58.19
N LYS A 688 -69.07 -15.12 -58.39
CA LYS A 688 -69.74 -16.23 -57.70
C LYS A 688 -70.37 -17.20 -58.70
N GLN A 689 -70.20 -18.50 -58.47
CA GLN A 689 -70.82 -19.56 -59.27
C GLN A 689 -71.66 -20.49 -58.40
N VAL A 690 -72.94 -20.59 -58.70
CA VAL A 690 -73.91 -21.47 -58.02
C VAL A 690 -74.08 -22.72 -58.86
N PHE A 691 -73.79 -23.89 -58.30
CA PHE A 691 -74.09 -25.19 -58.90
C PHE A 691 -75.38 -25.76 -58.32
N PHE A 692 -76.33 -26.13 -59.17
CA PHE A 692 -77.66 -26.60 -58.76
C PHE A 692 -78.12 -27.80 -59.59
N VAL A 693 -79.07 -28.56 -59.07
CA VAL A 693 -79.65 -29.75 -59.72
C VAL A 693 -81.07 -29.41 -60.17
N GLY A 694 -81.34 -29.51 -61.48
CA GLY A 694 -82.69 -29.32 -62.03
C GLY A 694 -83.63 -30.49 -61.73
N GLU A 695 -84.92 -30.33 -62.07
CA GLU A 695 -85.93 -31.39 -61.92
C GLU A 695 -85.63 -32.65 -62.76
N ASP A 696 -84.84 -32.51 -63.83
CA ASP A 696 -84.32 -33.60 -64.66
C ASP A 696 -83.09 -34.32 -64.06
N GLY A 697 -82.65 -33.92 -62.86
CA GLY A 697 -81.46 -34.45 -62.19
C GLY A 697 -80.12 -33.96 -62.74
N VAL A 698 -80.11 -33.10 -63.76
CA VAL A 698 -78.88 -32.59 -64.38
C VAL A 698 -78.31 -31.44 -63.56
N VAL A 699 -77.00 -31.52 -63.25
CA VAL A 699 -76.26 -30.43 -62.60
C VAL A 699 -76.01 -29.31 -63.61
N ARG A 700 -76.39 -28.09 -63.25
CA ARG A 700 -76.18 -26.86 -64.01
C ARG A 700 -75.46 -25.83 -63.12
N SER A 701 -74.99 -24.74 -63.72
CA SER A 701 -74.49 -23.60 -62.96
C SER A 701 -74.95 -22.26 -63.53
N VAL A 702 -75.08 -21.28 -62.64
CA VAL A 702 -75.23 -19.85 -62.98
C VAL A 702 -74.10 -19.06 -62.31
N SER A 703 -73.53 -18.09 -63.02
CA SER A 703 -72.45 -17.23 -62.54
C SER A 703 -72.91 -15.78 -62.45
N GLU A 704 -72.44 -15.07 -61.43
CA GLU A 704 -72.91 -13.73 -61.05
C GLU A 704 -71.73 -12.89 -60.54
N ARG A 705 -71.81 -11.56 -60.68
CA ARG A 705 -70.80 -10.62 -60.20
C ARG A 705 -71.46 -9.64 -59.22
N ILE A 706 -71.16 -9.78 -57.93
CA ILE A 706 -71.76 -8.96 -56.86
C ILE A 706 -70.75 -7.89 -56.45
N PRO A 707 -71.00 -6.59 -56.69
CA PRO A 707 -70.13 -5.54 -56.19
C PRO A 707 -70.29 -5.38 -54.67
N PHE A 708 -69.21 -5.03 -53.97
CA PHE A 708 -69.22 -4.71 -52.55
C PHE A 708 -68.32 -3.52 -52.24
N SER A 709 -68.61 -2.84 -51.13
CA SER A 709 -67.81 -1.75 -50.58
C SER A 709 -67.70 -1.92 -49.06
N ILE A 710 -66.49 -1.85 -48.50
CA ILE A 710 -66.19 -1.96 -47.07
C ILE A 710 -65.45 -0.71 -46.62
N LEU A 711 -65.85 -0.13 -45.49
CA LEU A 711 -65.11 0.95 -44.83
C LEU A 711 -64.40 0.40 -43.60
N VAL A 712 -63.07 0.34 -43.64
CA VAL A 712 -62.23 -0.14 -42.53
C VAL A 712 -61.69 1.05 -41.74
N ASN A 713 -61.89 1.04 -40.43
CA ASN A 713 -61.27 2.00 -39.51
C ASN A 713 -59.85 1.53 -39.16
N VAL A 714 -58.84 2.34 -39.50
CA VAL A 714 -57.41 2.09 -39.32
C VAL A 714 -56.79 3.32 -38.62
N PRO A 715 -56.92 3.46 -37.29
CA PRO A 715 -56.48 4.67 -36.58
C PRO A 715 -55.00 4.97 -36.85
N GLY A 716 -54.72 6.20 -37.28
CA GLY A 716 -53.36 6.67 -37.61
C GLY A 716 -52.97 6.57 -39.09
N ILE A 717 -53.80 5.98 -39.97
CA ILE A 717 -53.54 6.01 -41.42
C ILE A 717 -53.86 7.40 -42.02
N THR A 718 -53.01 7.89 -42.92
CA THR A 718 -53.19 9.13 -43.69
C THR A 718 -53.17 8.84 -45.21
N PRO A 719 -53.63 9.74 -46.09
CA PRO A 719 -53.65 9.52 -47.54
C PRO A 719 -52.30 9.18 -48.19
N GLU A 720 -51.19 9.63 -47.59
CA GLU A 720 -49.82 9.37 -48.07
C GLU A 720 -49.18 8.12 -47.43
N THR A 721 -49.87 7.44 -46.50
CA THR A 721 -49.37 6.23 -45.83
C THR A 721 -49.42 5.05 -46.79
N PRO A 722 -48.31 4.32 -47.05
CA PRO A 722 -48.37 3.08 -47.81
C PRO A 722 -49.12 2.00 -47.03
N PHE A 723 -50.02 1.27 -47.71
CA PHE A 723 -50.83 0.24 -47.08
C PHE A 723 -51.14 -0.95 -48.00
N THR A 724 -51.34 -2.12 -47.37
CA THR A 724 -51.80 -3.36 -48.00
C THR A 724 -53.20 -3.73 -47.54
N VAL A 725 -53.96 -4.41 -48.40
CA VAL A 725 -55.34 -4.83 -48.12
C VAL A 725 -55.55 -6.29 -48.50
N SER A 726 -56.21 -7.03 -47.62
CA SER A 726 -56.78 -8.35 -47.91
C SER A 726 -58.28 -8.36 -47.65
N VAL A 727 -59.04 -9.06 -48.51
CA VAL A 727 -60.46 -9.34 -48.30
C VAL A 727 -60.70 -10.81 -48.57
N GLU A 728 -61.33 -11.49 -47.63
CA GLU A 728 -61.66 -12.92 -47.69
C GLU A 728 -63.16 -13.16 -47.53
N ILE A 729 -63.64 -14.28 -48.09
CA ILE A 729 -65.02 -14.75 -47.92
C ILE A 729 -65.01 -15.75 -46.76
N GLU A 730 -65.44 -15.31 -45.59
CA GLU A 730 -65.51 -16.12 -44.38
C GLU A 730 -66.65 -17.15 -44.45
N ASN A 731 -67.77 -16.78 -45.09
CA ASN A 731 -68.91 -17.69 -45.24
C ASN A 731 -69.80 -17.34 -46.45
N ILE A 732 -70.40 -18.35 -47.08
CA ILE A 732 -71.56 -18.20 -47.95
C ILE A 732 -72.65 -19.16 -47.48
N SER A 733 -73.65 -18.62 -46.77
CA SER A 733 -74.86 -19.38 -46.39
C SER A 733 -75.98 -19.11 -47.39
N PHE A 734 -76.86 -20.10 -47.61
CA PHE A 734 -77.88 -19.99 -48.65
C PHE A 734 -79.17 -20.77 -48.35
N THR A 735 -80.30 -20.26 -48.86
CA THR A 735 -81.64 -20.82 -48.72
C THR A 735 -82.36 -20.76 -50.07
N LEU A 736 -82.74 -21.93 -50.59
CA LEU A 736 -83.52 -22.07 -51.83
C LEU A 736 -85.02 -21.87 -51.55
N SER A 737 -85.73 -21.18 -52.45
CA SER A 737 -87.17 -20.96 -52.34
C SER A 737 -87.98 -22.26 -52.55
N PRO A 738 -89.21 -22.36 -51.99
CA PRO A 738 -90.05 -23.57 -52.14
C PRO A 738 -90.47 -23.90 -53.58
N ASP A 739 -90.38 -22.94 -54.50
CA ASP A 739 -90.61 -23.12 -55.94
C ASP A 739 -89.32 -23.38 -56.74
N GLY A 740 -88.18 -23.55 -56.07
CA GLY A 740 -86.88 -23.87 -56.65
C GLY A 740 -86.22 -22.77 -57.49
N ARG A 741 -86.84 -21.59 -57.64
CA ARG A 741 -86.36 -20.55 -58.56
C ARG A 741 -85.43 -19.50 -57.95
N PHE A 742 -85.55 -19.19 -56.67
CA PHE A 742 -84.77 -18.11 -56.04
C PHE A 742 -83.85 -18.65 -54.96
N LEU A 743 -82.56 -18.32 -55.06
CA LEU A 743 -81.57 -18.65 -54.03
C LEU A 743 -81.20 -17.37 -53.28
N ARG A 744 -81.75 -17.22 -52.07
CA ARG A 744 -81.32 -16.20 -51.10
C ARG A 744 -79.98 -16.63 -50.50
N GLN A 745 -79.07 -15.68 -50.33
CA GLN A 745 -77.72 -15.92 -49.84
C GLN A 745 -77.31 -14.81 -48.88
N ILE A 746 -76.50 -15.16 -47.89
CA ILE A 746 -75.88 -14.25 -46.94
C ILE A 746 -74.38 -14.56 -46.98
N ILE A 747 -73.62 -13.63 -47.56
CA ILE A 747 -72.18 -13.73 -47.72
C ILE A 747 -71.53 -12.89 -46.61
N VAL A 748 -70.60 -13.49 -45.87
CA VAL A 748 -69.80 -12.80 -44.85
C VAL A 748 -68.42 -12.53 -45.44
N LEU A 749 -68.02 -11.26 -45.44
CA LEU A 749 -66.70 -10.81 -45.86
C LEU A 749 -65.92 -10.30 -44.65
N ASN A 750 -64.66 -10.69 -44.52
CA ASN A 750 -63.71 -10.07 -43.61
C ASN A 750 -62.68 -9.28 -44.43
N ALA A 751 -62.40 -8.04 -44.04
CA ALA A 751 -61.39 -7.20 -44.65
C ALA A 751 -60.37 -6.73 -43.61
N GLU A 752 -59.10 -6.83 -43.95
CA GLU A 752 -57.97 -6.36 -43.15
C GLU A 752 -57.14 -5.36 -43.96
N VAL A 753 -56.69 -4.30 -43.28
CA VAL A 753 -55.83 -3.27 -43.81
C VAL A 753 -54.65 -3.08 -42.86
N THR A 754 -53.45 -3.03 -43.41
CA THR A 754 -52.20 -2.78 -42.70
C THR A 754 -51.46 -1.63 -43.37
N GLY A 755 -51.08 -0.60 -42.61
CA GLY A 755 -50.31 0.55 -43.11
C GLY A 755 -49.04 0.79 -42.30
N GLU A 756 -48.00 1.30 -42.97
CA GLU A 756 -46.71 1.63 -42.36
C GLU A 756 -46.59 3.15 -42.19
N THR A 757 -46.67 3.65 -40.96
CA THR A 757 -46.55 5.09 -40.66
C THR A 757 -45.09 5.54 -40.64
N PRO A 758 -44.80 6.82 -40.98
CA PRO A 758 -43.43 7.32 -40.99
C PRO A 758 -42.69 7.10 -39.68
N ALA A 759 -41.43 6.67 -39.77
CA ALA A 759 -40.55 6.51 -38.62
C ALA A 759 -40.32 7.87 -37.92
N PRO A 760 -40.36 7.93 -36.57
CA PRO A 760 -39.96 9.12 -35.81
C PRO A 760 -38.51 9.55 -36.08
N GLU A 761 -38.21 10.82 -35.86
CA GLU A 761 -36.85 11.35 -36.03
C GLU A 761 -35.86 10.68 -35.03
N PRO A 762 -34.62 10.34 -35.47
CA PRO A 762 -33.60 9.80 -34.59
C PRO A 762 -33.20 10.76 -33.46
N PHE A 763 -32.89 10.22 -32.27
CA PHE A 763 -32.49 11.01 -31.11
C PHE A 763 -31.22 10.47 -30.44
N GLN A 764 -30.47 11.37 -29.78
CA GLN A 764 -29.22 11.04 -29.10
C GLN A 764 -29.45 10.66 -27.63
N VAL A 765 -28.72 9.66 -27.15
CA VAL A 765 -28.65 9.29 -25.72
C VAL A 765 -27.21 9.12 -25.26
N VAL A 766 -26.89 9.54 -24.04
CA VAL A 766 -25.58 9.31 -23.43
C VAL A 766 -25.52 7.88 -22.89
N THR A 767 -24.50 7.12 -23.28
CA THR A 767 -24.31 5.71 -22.90
C THR A 767 -23.19 5.50 -21.90
N SER A 768 -22.23 6.44 -21.81
CA SER A 768 -21.21 6.44 -20.78
C SER A 768 -20.65 7.84 -20.54
N VAL A 769 -20.32 8.15 -19.28
CA VAL A 769 -19.55 9.35 -18.91
C VAL A 769 -18.41 8.91 -18.00
N THR A 770 -17.17 9.10 -18.45
CA THR A 770 -15.97 8.64 -17.72
C THR A 770 -15.04 9.81 -17.40
N GLY A 771 -14.58 9.86 -16.14
CA GLY A 771 -13.62 10.85 -15.67
C GLY A 771 -13.36 10.74 -14.16
N PRO A 772 -12.28 11.33 -13.63
CA PRO A 772 -11.93 11.22 -12.21
C PRO A 772 -13.03 11.78 -11.30
N GLY A 773 -13.57 10.94 -10.41
CA GLY A 773 -14.62 11.31 -9.47
C GLY A 773 -16.02 11.49 -10.08
N ILE A 774 -16.25 11.07 -11.32
CA ILE A 774 -17.59 11.03 -11.93
C ILE A 774 -18.31 9.75 -11.50
N VAL A 775 -19.59 9.88 -11.16
CA VAL A 775 -20.52 8.80 -10.82
C VAL A 775 -21.70 8.86 -11.81
N THR A 776 -22.07 7.72 -12.38
CA THR A 776 -23.19 7.57 -13.33
C THR A 776 -24.19 6.54 -12.82
N GLU A 777 -25.48 6.80 -13.02
CA GLU A 777 -26.55 5.81 -12.89
C GLU A 777 -27.03 5.47 -14.31
N THR A 778 -27.24 4.17 -14.58
CA THR A 778 -27.55 3.68 -15.93
C THR A 778 -28.65 2.64 -15.91
N VAL A 779 -29.52 2.66 -16.92
CA VAL A 779 -30.51 1.62 -17.20
C VAL A 779 -30.09 0.88 -18.48
N LEU A 780 -30.21 -0.45 -18.47
CA LEU A 780 -29.96 -1.28 -19.66
C LEU A 780 -31.19 -1.24 -20.57
N VAL A 781 -31.01 -0.79 -21.81
CA VAL A 781 -32.09 -0.70 -22.81
C VAL A 781 -31.72 -1.46 -24.07
N ARG A 782 -32.75 -1.86 -24.83
CA ARG A 782 -32.62 -2.43 -26.17
C ARG A 782 -33.17 -1.44 -27.18
N ALA A 783 -32.38 -1.07 -28.19
CA ALA A 783 -32.85 -0.20 -29.25
C ALA A 783 -32.10 -0.40 -30.58
N PRO A 784 -32.75 -0.12 -31.73
CA PRO A 784 -32.07 0.17 -32.99
C PRO A 784 -31.19 1.42 -32.84
N ILE A 785 -29.89 1.27 -33.06
CA ILE A 785 -28.91 2.38 -33.07
C ILE A 785 -28.23 2.53 -34.44
N GLN A 786 -27.88 3.77 -34.79
CA GLN A 786 -27.19 4.10 -36.03
C GLN A 786 -25.70 3.83 -35.92
N THR A 787 -25.25 2.72 -36.49
CA THR A 787 -23.83 2.36 -36.61
C THR A 787 -23.24 2.86 -37.94
N PRO A 788 -21.89 2.84 -38.12
CA PRO A 788 -21.27 3.10 -39.43
C PRO A 788 -21.61 2.07 -40.52
N THR A 789 -22.15 0.90 -40.15
CA THR A 789 -22.52 -0.19 -41.06
C THR A 789 -24.02 -0.26 -41.40
N GLY A 790 -24.87 0.43 -40.65
CA GLY A 790 -26.32 0.44 -40.80
C GLY A 790 -27.04 0.68 -39.46
N VAL A 791 -28.34 0.45 -39.42
CA VAL A 791 -29.10 0.44 -38.15
C VAL A 791 -29.05 -0.98 -37.58
N GLU A 792 -28.58 -1.12 -36.34
CA GLU A 792 -28.46 -2.41 -35.64
C GLU A 792 -29.23 -2.36 -34.31
N VAL A 793 -30.07 -3.36 -34.04
CA VAL A 793 -30.74 -3.50 -32.73
C VAL A 793 -29.76 -4.10 -31.74
N ARG A 794 -29.42 -3.35 -30.69
CA ARG A 794 -28.44 -3.75 -29.67
C ARG A 794 -28.94 -3.44 -28.27
N GLU A 795 -28.41 -4.16 -27.29
CA GLU A 795 -28.58 -3.85 -25.86
C GLU A 795 -27.38 -3.06 -25.37
N PHE A 796 -27.64 -1.94 -24.67
CA PHE A 796 -26.62 -1.03 -24.18
C PHE A 796 -27.10 -0.22 -22.96
N PRO A 797 -26.19 0.20 -22.06
CA PRO A 797 -26.55 1.09 -20.97
C PRO A 797 -26.82 2.50 -21.49
N VAL A 798 -27.87 3.14 -20.97
CA VAL A 798 -28.14 4.57 -21.12
C VAL A 798 -28.08 5.24 -19.75
N VAL A 799 -27.39 6.37 -19.69
CA VAL A 799 -27.20 7.17 -18.47
C VAL A 799 -28.50 7.90 -18.14
N THR A 800 -29.05 7.65 -16.96
CA THR A 800 -30.23 8.35 -16.42
C THR A 800 -29.83 9.46 -15.45
N ASN A 801 -28.64 9.37 -14.85
CA ASN A 801 -28.11 10.37 -13.93
C ASN A 801 -26.58 10.43 -14.00
N VAL A 802 -25.99 11.61 -13.79
CA VAL A 802 -24.55 11.79 -13.71
C VAL A 802 -24.19 12.94 -12.79
N THR A 803 -23.20 12.72 -11.93
CA THR A 803 -22.66 13.72 -11.00
C THR A 803 -21.13 13.60 -10.92
N GLY A 804 -20.42 14.70 -10.64
CA GLY A 804 -18.96 14.67 -10.54
C GLY A 804 -18.29 16.04 -10.62
N PRO A 805 -16.98 16.13 -10.30
CA PRO A 805 -16.27 17.39 -10.21
C PRO A 805 -16.07 18.04 -11.59
N GLY A 806 -16.65 19.22 -11.77
CA GLY A 806 -16.52 20.06 -12.96
C GLY A 806 -17.44 19.68 -14.12
N ILE A 807 -18.54 18.99 -13.86
CA ILE A 807 -19.75 19.10 -14.69
C ILE A 807 -20.34 20.50 -14.47
N GLU A 808 -20.76 21.17 -15.54
CA GLU A 808 -21.39 22.50 -15.51
C GLU A 808 -22.91 22.38 -15.58
N SER A 809 -23.41 21.54 -16.50
CA SER A 809 -24.83 21.19 -16.62
C SER A 809 -25.01 19.79 -17.24
N VAL A 810 -26.22 19.26 -17.11
CA VAL A 810 -26.64 17.95 -17.66
C VAL A 810 -27.97 18.17 -18.36
N GLU A 811 -28.04 17.85 -19.65
CA GLU A 811 -29.28 17.92 -20.42
C GLU A 811 -30.03 16.58 -20.39
N ARG A 812 -31.36 16.63 -20.38
CA ARG A 812 -32.21 15.45 -20.25
C ARG A 812 -33.46 15.54 -21.12
N ALA A 813 -33.93 14.38 -21.56
CA ALA A 813 -35.20 14.23 -22.26
C ALA A 813 -35.93 12.97 -21.78
N VAL A 814 -37.27 12.96 -21.94
CA VAL A 814 -38.06 11.73 -21.79
C VAL A 814 -38.21 11.09 -23.17
N VAL A 815 -37.76 9.85 -23.31
CA VAL A 815 -37.72 9.10 -24.57
C VAL A 815 -38.40 7.74 -24.40
N LEU A 816 -38.83 7.11 -25.50
CA LEU A 816 -39.43 5.76 -25.49
C LEU A 816 -38.36 4.70 -25.80
N LEU A 817 -38.07 3.81 -24.86
CA LEU A 817 -37.07 2.73 -25.00
C LEU A 817 -37.55 1.40 -24.38
N ASP A 818 -37.20 0.27 -24.99
CA ASP A 818 -37.41 -1.09 -24.43
C ASP A 818 -36.39 -1.32 -23.30
N VAL A 819 -36.85 -1.54 -22.06
CA VAL A 819 -36.01 -1.65 -20.87
C VAL A 819 -35.76 -3.12 -20.55
N VAL A 820 -34.49 -3.54 -20.62
CA VAL A 820 -34.17 -4.97 -20.55
C VAL A 820 -34.43 -5.52 -19.15
N ASN A 821 -35.31 -6.52 -19.08
CA ASN A 821 -35.81 -7.20 -17.87
C ASN A 821 -36.89 -6.45 -17.06
N ASP A 822 -37.58 -5.45 -17.62
CA ASP A 822 -38.74 -4.81 -16.94
C ASP A 822 -40.01 -5.69 -16.93
N GLY A 823 -40.08 -6.70 -17.82
CA GLY A 823 -41.23 -7.59 -17.99
C GLY A 823 -42.25 -7.15 -19.05
N ASN A 824 -41.98 -6.05 -19.77
CA ASN A 824 -42.86 -5.45 -20.77
C ASN A 824 -42.09 -5.21 -22.10
N PRO A 825 -42.35 -5.97 -23.17
CA PRO A 825 -41.60 -5.89 -24.43
C PRO A 825 -41.99 -4.67 -25.31
N ASN A 826 -42.54 -3.60 -24.73
CA ASN A 826 -43.01 -2.41 -25.43
C ASN A 826 -42.27 -1.17 -24.90
N PRO A 827 -41.71 -0.29 -25.74
CA PRO A 827 -40.96 0.88 -25.28
C PRO A 827 -41.70 1.76 -24.27
N VAL A 828 -41.06 2.02 -23.12
CA VAL A 828 -41.59 2.82 -22.01
C VAL A 828 -40.97 4.22 -21.98
N PRO A 829 -41.69 5.24 -21.47
CA PRO A 829 -41.13 6.57 -21.27
C PRO A 829 -40.12 6.58 -20.12
N ILE A 830 -38.86 6.85 -20.45
CA ILE A 830 -37.73 6.93 -19.52
C ILE A 830 -37.03 8.29 -19.65
N GLU A 831 -36.71 8.93 -18.52
CA GLU A 831 -35.89 10.14 -18.48
C GLU A 831 -34.40 9.74 -18.60
N VAL A 832 -33.73 10.27 -19.63
CA VAL A 832 -32.34 9.94 -19.96
C VAL A 832 -31.51 11.21 -20.14
N VAL A 833 -30.19 11.09 -19.93
CA VAL A 833 -29.23 12.15 -20.21
C VAL A 833 -28.95 12.20 -21.72
N THR A 834 -29.09 13.39 -22.31
CA THR A 834 -28.90 13.63 -23.75
C THR A 834 -27.57 14.31 -24.07
N ASP A 835 -27.06 15.15 -23.16
CA ASP A 835 -25.72 15.76 -23.22
C ASP A 835 -25.19 16.09 -21.80
N VAL A 836 -23.87 16.23 -21.66
CA VAL A 836 -23.18 16.54 -20.40
C VAL A 836 -22.10 17.60 -20.64
N ILE A 837 -22.40 18.84 -20.23
CA ILE A 837 -21.51 19.98 -20.42
C ILE A 837 -20.53 20.03 -19.24
N PHE A 838 -19.23 20.05 -19.55
CA PHE A 838 -18.16 20.17 -18.56
C PHE A 838 -17.61 21.60 -18.50
N THR A 839 -17.25 22.06 -17.30
CA THR A 839 -16.64 23.37 -17.13
C THR A 839 -15.33 23.47 -17.92
N VAL A 840 -15.27 24.47 -18.80
CA VAL A 840 -14.08 24.73 -19.62
C VAL A 840 -12.96 25.20 -18.70
N THR A 841 -12.09 24.25 -18.31
CA THR A 841 -10.87 24.57 -17.57
C THR A 841 -9.99 25.39 -18.51
N PRO A 842 -9.71 26.67 -18.21
CA PRO A 842 -8.89 27.48 -19.11
C PRO A 842 -7.50 26.85 -19.18
N LEU A 843 -7.00 26.64 -20.40
CA LEU A 843 -5.62 26.24 -20.64
C LEU A 843 -4.72 27.24 -19.90
N GLN A 844 -4.03 26.78 -18.85
CA GLN A 844 -3.06 27.61 -18.15
C GLN A 844 -2.05 28.10 -19.18
N THR A 845 -2.04 29.41 -19.42
CA THR A 845 -1.20 30.02 -20.44
C THR A 845 0.26 29.74 -20.08
N ILE A 846 0.90 28.84 -20.84
CA ILE A 846 2.31 28.54 -20.67
C ILE A 846 3.06 29.83 -20.99
N ARG A 847 3.49 30.53 -19.93
CA ARG A 847 4.48 31.59 -20.04
C ARG A 847 5.80 30.91 -20.38
N VAL A 848 6.25 31.19 -21.60
CA VAL A 848 7.48 30.69 -22.22
C VAL A 848 8.71 31.13 -21.42
#